data_AF-A0A962VI34-F1
#
_entry.id   AF-A0A962VI34-F1
#
_cell.length_a   1.000
_cell.length_b   1.000
_cell.length_c   1.000
_cell.angle_alpha   90.00
_cell.angle_beta   90.00
_cell.angle_gamma   90.00
#
_symmetry.space_group_name_H-M   'P 1'
#
loop_
_entity.id
_entity.type
_entity.pdbx_description
1 polymer ?
#
loop_
_entity_poly.entity_id
_entity_poly.type
_entity_poly.pdbx_seq_one_letter_code
_entity_poly.pdbx_strand_id
1 'polypeptide(L)'
;MAQRNASLKGQISRADLLRCLQCHGEDSISGLAIALGYSIKETEAYIDVTMPAVIVDAFGTWQDSPAASVIGTEGRPKAKFHRVIAKRELDTAEVATDPPEWFKTAERFQDEAELSADPTRKPPKPQPLMRWSRLWPFLKCALGEQHKTQAVDLPPVVNKLARGEALSMLPRKCRAGWAESCQIIIDFAEPLLPFWGDFNTLQQRLRRFRGGQGLSIIAFPQGDPFGECWRYADNNWVTHEYRKPAPGTPILLLSDLGCNDQTDTRQRLWRRFGLRLKRAGHRPVVLLPSPSRWWDAEVTQWFYPVCWDRASKPPRRPGQRRPFVVGNNGEVRKDADPGAEQLLALLAPAIRVEPALLRAVRYLLQPRLCDVGSEAAVWNHPKITATPLAFYYPGTAQGDYRQRFQEQAPALRQRAGELITVHHAHLSPAIVQEEQWLLAELSGQSMQASRDFLARIVKTMQSEHEAFEGGMQAWLARMIQRQPKELFANNEALAAAWLLAQKPKMQAGEAITPPAGVNPSRLRWLLAAAAKDYTLRQRGMTLRLELGPKSAEDSDIAGSFFSTISMATDTLQIQQANDAIQLQHRDQPIALNPQGQLRLQTDWHELTIDSIAKPEWAESIGRDAHGLFVTWADGQRKAYWLAPDRYPVTLRGGRVSKAFELNSGFWCDESEALILQREGFQQPKWAEAFGVDEYGLYAEFSVKGVMQRMRWIAPGEFMMGSPEDEPQREDDEVLHKVILSQ
;
A
#
# COMPACT_ATOMS: atom_id res chain seq x y z
N MET A 1 2.37 31.04 -11.67
CA MET A 1 3.78 30.90 -11.24
C MET A 1 4.61 30.22 -12.33
N ALA A 2 5.77 30.77 -12.72
CA ALA A 2 6.63 30.19 -13.76
C ALA A 2 7.76 29.32 -13.18
N GLN A 3 7.90 28.10 -13.71
CA GLN A 3 8.91 27.11 -13.30
C GLN A 3 9.93 26.91 -14.44
N ARG A 4 11.22 26.87 -14.10
CA ARG A 4 12.32 26.83 -15.09
C ARG A 4 12.57 25.41 -15.57
N ASN A 5 12.65 25.20 -16.89
CA ASN A 5 13.05 23.91 -17.45
C ASN A 5 14.55 23.65 -17.23
N ALA A 6 14.90 22.47 -16.72
CA ALA A 6 16.23 22.13 -16.22
C ALA A 6 17.31 21.90 -17.30
N SER A 7 17.00 22.05 -18.59
CA SER A 7 17.92 21.68 -19.69
C SER A 7 18.67 22.86 -20.35
N LEU A 8 18.48 24.11 -19.93
CA LEU A 8 19.17 25.29 -20.50
C LEU A 8 19.98 26.03 -19.42
N LYS A 9 21.26 25.67 -19.29
CA LYS A 9 22.26 26.41 -18.50
C LYS A 9 22.85 27.54 -19.34
N GLY A 10 22.29 28.74 -19.20
CA GLY A 10 22.84 29.99 -19.73
C GLY A 10 22.07 31.22 -19.24
N GLN A 11 22.76 32.07 -18.45
CA GLN A 11 22.61 33.52 -18.18
C GLN A 11 21.25 34.27 -18.22
N ILE A 12 20.08 33.63 -18.04
CA ILE A 12 18.81 34.35 -17.88
C ILE A 12 18.22 34.06 -16.50
N SER A 13 17.92 35.13 -15.76
CA SER A 13 17.44 35.12 -14.37
C SER A 13 15.95 35.48 -14.30
N ARG A 14 15.28 35.16 -13.19
CA ARG A 14 13.89 35.59 -12.94
C ARG A 14 13.74 37.12 -12.95
N ALA A 15 14.82 37.87 -12.68
CA ALA A 15 14.80 39.33 -12.73
C ALA A 15 14.62 39.87 -14.16
N ASP A 16 15.10 39.14 -15.17
CA ASP A 16 14.96 39.54 -16.58
C ASP A 16 13.51 39.40 -17.06
N LEU A 17 12.82 38.34 -16.62
CA LEU A 17 11.38 38.15 -16.86
C LEU A 17 10.55 39.27 -16.23
N LEU A 18 10.89 39.69 -15.00
CA LEU A 18 10.21 40.78 -14.31
C LEU A 18 10.44 42.15 -14.97
N ARG A 19 11.64 42.40 -15.52
CA ARG A 19 11.89 43.62 -16.31
C ARG A 19 11.07 43.65 -17.59
N CYS A 20 10.95 42.52 -18.30
CA CYS A 20 10.09 42.43 -19.48
C CYS A 20 8.62 42.70 -19.14
N LEU A 21 8.16 42.21 -17.97
CA LEU A 21 6.82 42.43 -17.43
C LEU A 21 6.53 43.92 -17.21
N GLN A 22 7.52 44.63 -16.66
CA GLN A 22 7.42 46.05 -16.34
C GLN A 22 7.40 46.95 -17.59
N CYS A 23 8.02 46.53 -18.69
CA CYS A 23 8.07 47.30 -19.93
C CYS A 23 6.90 47.03 -20.90
N HIS A 24 6.30 45.83 -20.87
CA HIS A 24 5.36 45.39 -21.92
C HIS A 24 3.96 45.00 -21.42
N GLY A 25 3.69 45.07 -20.11
CA GLY A 25 2.38 44.78 -19.54
C GLY A 25 2.02 43.29 -19.55
N GLU A 26 0.93 42.92 -18.87
CA GLU A 26 0.61 41.51 -18.60
C GLU A 26 0.21 40.72 -19.85
N ASP A 27 -0.38 41.39 -20.83
CA ASP A 27 -0.92 40.76 -22.05
C ASP A 27 0.14 40.11 -22.94
N SER A 28 1.42 40.51 -22.81
CA SER A 28 2.53 40.01 -23.63
C SER A 28 3.39 38.94 -22.95
N ILE A 29 3.10 38.59 -21.69
CA ILE A 29 3.96 37.76 -20.85
C ILE A 29 4.11 36.33 -21.39
N SER A 30 3.02 35.71 -21.86
CA SER A 30 3.04 34.30 -22.25
C SER A 30 4.01 34.02 -23.39
N GLY A 31 4.08 34.91 -24.39
CA GLY A 31 5.02 34.80 -25.50
C GLY A 31 6.47 35.04 -25.08
N LEU A 32 6.72 36.06 -24.24
CA LEU A 32 8.05 36.41 -23.74
C LEU A 32 8.61 35.34 -22.79
N ALA A 33 7.77 34.75 -21.94
CA ALA A 33 8.16 33.67 -21.03
C ALA A 33 8.65 32.43 -21.80
N ILE A 34 7.94 32.05 -22.86
CA ILE A 34 8.32 30.92 -23.73
C ILE A 34 9.64 31.21 -24.44
N ALA A 35 9.81 32.41 -25.01
CA ALA A 35 11.05 32.81 -25.68
C ALA A 35 12.28 32.82 -24.74
N LEU A 36 12.06 33.09 -23.45
CA LEU A 36 13.10 33.06 -22.40
C LEU A 36 13.24 31.69 -21.71
N GLY A 37 12.55 30.65 -22.19
CA GLY A 37 12.70 29.26 -21.72
C GLY A 37 11.89 28.91 -20.46
N TYR A 38 10.86 29.69 -20.13
CA TYR A 38 9.92 29.43 -19.05
C TYR A 38 8.61 28.82 -19.59
N SER A 39 8.08 27.83 -18.89
CA SER A 39 6.75 27.27 -19.16
C SER A 39 5.73 27.75 -18.13
N ILE A 40 4.49 27.93 -18.58
CA ILE A 40 3.36 28.27 -17.72
C ILE A 40 2.94 26.98 -17.00
N LYS A 41 2.83 27.06 -15.67
CA LYS A 41 2.25 26.01 -14.85
C LYS A 41 0.77 26.33 -14.68
N GLU A 42 -0.10 25.50 -15.24
CA GLU A 42 -1.53 25.57 -14.95
C GLU A 42 -1.74 25.23 -13.48
N THR A 43 -2.38 26.15 -12.75
CA THR A 43 -2.62 26.01 -11.32
C THR A 43 -3.93 25.24 -11.16
N GLU A 44 -3.89 24.11 -10.45
CA GLU A 44 -5.12 23.46 -9.95
C GLU A 44 -5.92 24.49 -9.13
N ALA A 45 -7.23 24.50 -9.37
CA ALA A 45 -8.16 25.53 -8.92
C ALA A 45 -8.07 25.76 -7.41
N TYR A 46 -7.69 26.99 -7.04
CA TYR A 46 -7.78 27.50 -5.68
C TYR A 46 -9.21 27.96 -5.43
N ILE A 47 -9.83 27.45 -4.35
CA ILE A 47 -11.14 27.91 -3.90
C ILE A 47 -10.98 29.32 -3.33
N ASP A 48 -11.80 30.24 -3.84
CA ASP A 48 -11.81 31.65 -3.49
C ASP A 48 -12.30 31.81 -2.04
N VAL A 49 -11.39 32.13 -1.11
CA VAL A 49 -11.74 32.55 0.23
C VAL A 49 -11.66 34.07 0.26
N THR A 50 -12.81 34.71 0.01
CA THR A 50 -12.99 36.14 0.30
C THR A 50 -12.80 36.37 1.80
N MET A 51 -11.66 36.93 2.18
CA MET A 51 -11.48 37.51 3.51
C MET A 51 -12.25 38.83 3.59
N PRO A 52 -12.98 39.10 4.69
CA PRO A 52 -13.57 40.41 4.91
C PRO A 52 -12.46 41.43 5.21
N ALA A 53 -12.55 42.60 4.57
CA ALA A 53 -11.65 43.72 4.80
C ALA A 53 -11.76 44.22 6.24
N VAL A 54 -10.63 44.25 6.94
CA VAL A 54 -10.46 45.00 8.19
C VAL A 54 -10.42 46.48 7.80
N ILE A 55 -11.49 47.21 8.12
CA ILE A 55 -11.47 48.69 8.16
C ILE A 55 -11.14 49.08 9.59
N VAL A 56 -9.94 49.63 9.77
CA VAL A 56 -9.59 50.42 10.95
C VAL A 56 -9.92 51.86 10.59
N ASP A 57 -10.94 52.46 11.20
CA ASP A 57 -10.83 53.85 11.65
C ASP A 57 -11.95 54.32 12.60
N ALA A 58 -11.49 55.05 13.61
CA ALA A 58 -12.07 56.21 14.29
C ALA A 58 -13.40 56.11 15.08
N PHE A 59 -13.29 56.54 16.34
CA PHE A 59 -14.35 56.97 17.24
C PHE A 59 -15.45 57.80 16.54
N GLY A 60 -16.71 57.38 16.68
CA GLY A 60 -17.86 58.13 16.18
C GLY A 60 -19.17 57.61 16.77
N THR A 61 -19.89 58.51 17.43
CA THR A 61 -21.18 58.36 18.13
C THR A 61 -22.25 57.52 17.44
N TRP A 62 -22.96 56.72 18.24
CA TRP A 62 -24.21 56.05 17.89
C TRP A 62 -25.24 57.05 17.34
N GLN A 63 -25.66 56.86 16.10
CA GLN A 63 -26.88 57.42 15.55
C GLN A 63 -27.74 56.29 15.00
N ASP A 64 -28.96 56.19 15.53
CA ASP A 64 -30.03 55.37 14.97
C ASP A 64 -30.28 55.72 13.50
N SER A 65 -30.38 54.70 12.66
CA SER A 65 -30.89 54.83 11.29
C SER A 65 -31.46 53.49 10.79
N PRO A 66 -32.40 53.57 9.83
CA PRO A 66 -33.76 53.06 10.01
C PRO A 66 -33.94 51.62 9.51
N ALA A 67 -35.07 51.04 9.91
CA ALA A 67 -35.62 49.75 9.50
C ALA A 67 -35.15 49.28 8.11
N ALA A 68 -34.17 48.37 8.10
CA ALA A 68 -33.71 47.72 6.89
C ALA A 68 -34.79 46.74 6.40
N SER A 69 -35.31 47.06 5.22
CA SER A 69 -36.21 46.28 4.37
C SER A 69 -36.03 44.76 4.44
N VAL A 70 -37.17 44.10 4.65
CA VAL A 70 -37.41 42.65 4.57
C VAL A 70 -36.82 42.08 3.28
N ILE A 71 -35.72 41.35 3.41
CA ILE A 71 -35.20 40.46 2.37
C ILE A 71 -36.02 39.17 2.43
N GLY A 72 -36.51 38.73 1.26
CA GLY A 72 -37.39 37.58 1.10
C GLY A 72 -36.89 36.32 1.82
N THR A 73 -37.83 35.73 2.57
CA THR A 73 -37.70 34.46 3.28
C THR A 73 -37.81 33.30 2.31
N GLU A 74 -36.73 32.95 1.62
CA GLU A 74 -36.51 31.57 1.20
C GLU A 74 -35.56 30.90 2.21
N GLY A 75 -36.15 29.98 2.98
CA GLY A 75 -35.60 29.07 4.00
C GLY A 75 -34.12 29.18 4.36
N ARG A 76 -33.78 30.01 5.34
CA ARG A 76 -32.53 29.79 6.11
C ARG A 76 -32.56 28.36 6.68
N PRO A 77 -31.51 27.55 6.50
CA PRO A 77 -31.47 26.21 7.06
C PRO A 77 -31.67 26.29 8.58
N LYS A 78 -32.64 25.52 9.10
CA LYS A 78 -32.91 25.47 10.54
C LYS A 78 -31.64 25.02 11.26
N ALA A 79 -31.25 25.74 12.32
CA ALA A 79 -30.11 25.34 13.16
C ALA A 79 -30.34 23.91 13.69
N LYS A 80 -29.32 23.07 13.54
CA LYS A 80 -29.35 21.67 13.97
C LYS A 80 -28.50 21.49 15.24
N PHE A 81 -29.03 20.70 16.15
CA PHE A 81 -28.40 20.26 17.38
C PHE A 81 -28.23 18.74 17.33
N HIS A 82 -27.45 18.17 18.23
CA HIS A 82 -27.19 16.72 18.26
C HIS A 82 -27.74 16.11 19.54
N ARG A 83 -28.18 14.86 19.53
CA ARG A 83 -28.59 14.17 20.77
C ARG A 83 -28.32 12.69 20.69
N VAL A 84 -28.15 12.04 21.83
CA VAL A 84 -28.11 10.59 21.92
C VAL A 84 -29.53 10.06 21.78
N ILE A 85 -29.73 9.13 20.85
CA ILE A 85 -31.03 8.48 20.59
C ILE A 85 -31.03 7.00 20.95
N ALA A 86 -29.85 6.38 21.06
CA ALA A 86 -29.69 5.04 21.61
C ALA A 86 -28.34 4.93 22.32
N LYS A 87 -28.33 4.23 23.45
CA LYS A 87 -27.14 3.79 24.16
C LYS A 87 -27.40 2.35 24.61
N ARG A 88 -26.49 1.44 24.27
CA ARG A 88 -26.56 0.05 24.71
C ARG A 88 -25.21 -0.40 25.28
N GLU A 89 -25.29 -1.27 26.27
CA GLU A 89 -24.11 -2.01 26.75
C GLU A 89 -23.80 -3.13 25.75
N LEU A 90 -22.51 -3.33 25.48
CA LEU A 90 -22.00 -4.39 24.63
C LEU A 90 -21.66 -5.61 25.50
N ASP A 91 -22.08 -6.79 25.05
CA ASP A 91 -21.74 -8.03 25.73
C ASP A 91 -20.35 -8.56 25.31
N THR A 92 -19.90 -9.61 26.01
CA THR A 92 -18.62 -10.29 25.73
C THR A 92 -18.63 -11.11 24.43
N ALA A 93 -19.81 -11.39 23.84
CA ALA A 93 -19.92 -12.09 22.56
C ALA A 93 -19.68 -11.15 21.39
N GLU A 94 -20.10 -9.88 21.53
CA GLU A 94 -19.89 -8.78 20.58
C GLU A 94 -18.47 -8.19 20.65
N VAL A 95 -17.90 -8.13 21.86
CA VAL A 95 -16.58 -7.53 22.11
C VAL A 95 -15.65 -8.53 22.80
N ALA A 96 -14.58 -8.93 22.11
CA ALA A 96 -13.62 -9.90 22.65
C ALA A 96 -12.66 -9.22 23.65
N THR A 97 -12.92 -9.40 24.94
CA THR A 97 -12.07 -8.94 26.04
C THR A 97 -10.93 -9.88 26.35
N ASP A 98 -11.18 -11.19 26.23
CA ASP A 98 -10.20 -12.21 26.57
C ASP A 98 -9.37 -12.60 25.34
N PRO A 99 -8.06 -12.85 25.51
CA PRO A 99 -7.25 -13.34 24.41
C PRO A 99 -7.77 -14.68 23.89
N PRO A 100 -7.81 -14.86 22.56
CA PRO A 100 -8.28 -16.09 21.92
C PRO A 100 -7.32 -17.26 22.16
N GLU A 101 -7.79 -18.49 21.96
CA GLU A 101 -7.03 -19.71 22.26
C GLU A 101 -5.72 -19.83 21.47
N TRP A 102 -5.72 -19.39 20.21
CA TRP A 102 -4.52 -19.37 19.38
C TRP A 102 -3.43 -18.44 19.96
N PHE A 103 -3.81 -17.34 20.62
CA PHE A 103 -2.85 -16.44 21.26
C PHE A 103 -2.34 -16.99 22.60
N LYS A 104 -3.22 -17.67 23.35
CA LYS A 104 -2.87 -18.31 24.62
C LYS A 104 -1.85 -19.42 24.42
N THR A 105 -2.05 -20.24 23.39
CA THR A 105 -1.19 -21.39 23.05
C THR A 105 0.07 -21.01 22.28
N ALA A 106 0.12 -19.83 21.65
CA ALA A 106 1.29 -19.39 20.90
C ALA A 106 2.52 -19.14 21.78
N GLU A 107 3.68 -19.59 21.30
CA GLU A 107 4.98 -19.32 21.89
C GLU A 107 5.61 -18.05 21.30
N ARG A 108 6.31 -17.27 22.13
CA ARG A 108 7.11 -16.15 21.65
C ARG A 108 8.35 -16.62 20.88
N PHE A 109 8.92 -15.75 20.05
CA PHE A 109 10.29 -15.95 19.56
C PHE A 109 11.27 -15.79 20.73
N GLN A 110 12.29 -16.65 20.79
CA GLN A 110 13.31 -16.62 21.83
C GLN A 110 14.37 -15.56 21.55
N ASP A 111 14.76 -15.40 20.29
CA ASP A 111 15.75 -14.42 19.84
C ASP A 111 15.53 -14.00 18.37
N GLU A 112 16.32 -13.02 17.91
CA GLU A 112 16.30 -12.54 16.53
C GLU A 112 16.88 -13.57 15.53
N ALA A 113 17.65 -14.58 16.01
CA ALA A 113 18.24 -15.59 15.14
C ALA A 113 17.18 -16.49 14.51
N GLU A 114 16.06 -16.74 15.21
CA GLU A 114 14.89 -17.45 14.66
C GLU A 114 14.26 -16.76 13.44
N LEU A 115 14.45 -15.45 13.30
CA LEU A 115 13.91 -14.64 12.19
C LEU A 115 15.00 -14.19 11.22
N SER A 116 16.26 -14.52 11.51
CA SER A 116 17.39 -14.21 10.66
C SER A 116 17.61 -15.27 9.59
N ALA A 117 18.21 -14.88 8.47
CA ALA A 117 18.60 -15.81 7.43
C ALA A 117 19.68 -16.77 7.94
N ASP A 118 19.52 -18.08 7.69
CA ASP A 118 20.54 -19.08 8.00
C ASP A 118 21.78 -18.86 7.12
N PRO A 119 22.93 -18.46 7.67
CA PRO A 119 24.12 -18.11 6.90
C PRO A 119 24.76 -19.32 6.20
N THR A 120 24.39 -20.54 6.58
CA THR A 120 24.89 -21.78 5.97
C THR A 120 24.14 -22.11 4.67
N ARG A 121 22.90 -21.64 4.53
CA ARG A 121 22.10 -21.85 3.33
C ARG A 121 22.52 -20.88 2.24
N LYS A 122 22.60 -21.41 1.02
CA LYS A 122 22.97 -20.62 -0.16
C LYS A 122 21.88 -20.69 -1.21
N PRO A 123 21.65 -19.61 -1.97
CA PRO A 123 20.72 -19.65 -3.08
C PRO A 123 21.13 -20.73 -4.10
N PRO A 124 20.16 -21.35 -4.79
CA PRO A 124 20.44 -22.26 -5.89
C PRO A 124 21.31 -21.60 -6.97
N LYS A 125 22.16 -22.40 -7.62
CA LYS A 125 23.00 -21.90 -8.72
C LYS A 125 22.12 -21.43 -9.88
N PRO A 126 22.33 -20.21 -10.41
CA PRO A 126 21.54 -19.70 -11.53
C PRO A 126 21.62 -20.61 -12.76
N GLN A 127 20.50 -20.81 -13.45
CA GLN A 127 20.51 -21.55 -14.72
C GLN A 127 21.16 -20.68 -15.82
N PRO A 128 22.08 -21.23 -16.63
CA PRO A 128 22.79 -20.43 -17.63
C PRO A 128 21.85 -20.00 -18.77
N LEU A 129 22.12 -18.84 -19.40
CA LEU A 129 21.41 -18.45 -20.63
C LEU A 129 21.53 -19.50 -21.72
N MET A 130 22.70 -20.12 -21.84
CA MET A 130 22.99 -21.19 -22.78
C MET A 130 23.98 -22.17 -22.14
N ARG A 131 23.76 -23.48 -22.31
CA ARG A 131 24.69 -24.51 -21.80
C ARG A 131 26.10 -24.28 -22.35
N TRP A 132 27.12 -24.40 -21.49
CA TRP A 132 28.52 -24.21 -21.87
C TRP A 132 28.95 -25.11 -23.03
N SER A 133 28.49 -26.37 -23.07
CA SER A 133 28.75 -27.32 -24.15
C SER A 133 28.29 -26.84 -25.54
N ARG A 134 27.27 -25.96 -25.59
CA ARG A 134 26.77 -25.34 -26.82
C ARG A 134 27.49 -24.03 -27.14
N LEU A 135 27.87 -23.28 -26.10
CA LEU A 135 28.49 -21.96 -26.25
C LEU A 135 29.99 -22.02 -26.56
N TRP A 136 30.76 -22.90 -25.90
CA TRP A 136 32.21 -22.92 -26.02
C TRP A 136 32.74 -23.19 -27.43
N PRO A 137 32.15 -24.09 -28.27
CA PRO A 137 32.66 -24.32 -29.62
C PRO A 137 32.52 -23.07 -30.48
N PHE A 138 31.43 -22.33 -30.29
CA PHE A 138 31.20 -21.05 -30.93
C PHE A 138 32.23 -20.01 -30.47
N LEU A 139 32.48 -19.89 -29.16
CA LEU A 139 33.48 -18.96 -28.62
C LEU A 139 34.87 -19.23 -29.18
N LYS A 140 35.26 -20.51 -29.30
CA LYS A 140 36.52 -20.91 -29.93
C LYS A 140 36.63 -20.48 -31.39
N CYS A 141 35.52 -20.45 -32.12
CA CYS A 141 35.50 -19.93 -33.49
C CYS A 141 35.43 -18.40 -33.55
N ALA A 142 34.70 -17.76 -32.64
CA ALA A 142 34.52 -16.30 -32.62
C ALA A 142 35.78 -15.54 -32.20
N LEU A 143 36.55 -16.12 -31.28
CA LEU A 143 37.83 -15.58 -30.78
C LEU A 143 39.02 -16.40 -31.30
N GLY A 144 38.79 -17.20 -32.33
CA GLY A 144 39.79 -18.06 -32.95
C GLY A 144 40.39 -17.46 -34.20
N GLU A 145 41.54 -17.99 -34.59
CA GLU A 145 42.24 -17.64 -35.81
C GLU A 145 42.65 -18.90 -36.57
N GLN A 146 42.78 -18.79 -37.89
CA GLN A 146 43.30 -19.85 -38.74
C GLN A 146 44.80 -19.72 -38.85
N HIS A 147 45.52 -20.66 -38.24
CA HIS A 147 46.98 -20.71 -38.27
C HIS A 147 47.43 -21.58 -39.44
N LYS A 148 48.23 -21.03 -40.36
CA LYS A 148 48.91 -21.83 -41.38
C LYS A 148 49.95 -22.70 -40.69
N THR A 149 49.81 -24.00 -40.83
CA THR A 149 50.79 -24.96 -40.30
C THR A 149 52.00 -25.04 -41.22
N GLN A 150 53.08 -25.64 -40.74
CA GLN A 150 54.23 -25.98 -41.58
C GLN A 150 53.93 -27.14 -42.55
N ALA A 151 52.81 -27.86 -42.40
CA ALA A 151 52.46 -28.92 -43.33
C ALA A 151 51.89 -28.35 -44.64
N VAL A 152 52.36 -28.86 -45.77
CA VAL A 152 51.82 -28.52 -47.10
C VAL A 152 50.43 -29.13 -47.27
N ASP A 153 49.50 -28.38 -47.84
CA ASP A 153 48.20 -28.87 -48.24
C ASP A 153 48.30 -29.48 -49.65
N LEU A 154 48.45 -30.80 -49.71
CA LEU A 154 48.76 -31.52 -50.94
C LEU A 154 47.64 -31.48 -52.00
N PRO A 155 46.33 -31.62 -51.67
CA PRO A 155 45.28 -31.63 -52.70
C PRO A 155 45.21 -30.34 -53.56
N PRO A 156 45.29 -29.12 -53.00
CA PRO A 156 45.37 -27.89 -53.80
C PRO A 156 46.64 -27.80 -54.65
N VAL A 157 47.77 -28.29 -54.13
CA VAL A 157 49.07 -28.32 -54.86
C VAL A 157 48.96 -29.21 -56.09
N VAL A 158 48.49 -30.44 -55.91
CA VAL A 158 48.33 -31.42 -56.99
C VAL A 158 47.36 -30.88 -58.05
N ASN A 159 46.24 -30.29 -57.64
CA ASN A 159 45.27 -29.73 -58.59
C ASN A 159 45.82 -28.57 -59.43
N LYS A 160 46.63 -27.67 -58.85
CA LYS A 160 47.25 -26.57 -59.59
C LYS A 160 48.31 -27.08 -60.57
N LEU A 161 49.17 -27.99 -60.11
CA LEU A 161 50.19 -28.60 -60.95
C LEU A 161 49.60 -29.41 -62.11
N ALA A 162 48.53 -30.17 -61.84
CA ALA A 162 47.82 -30.94 -62.87
C ALA A 162 47.18 -30.05 -63.96
N ARG A 163 46.93 -28.77 -63.67
CA ARG A 163 46.40 -27.78 -64.61
C ARG A 163 47.48 -26.93 -65.30
N GLY A 164 48.76 -27.21 -65.04
CA GLY A 164 49.89 -26.41 -65.56
C GLY A 164 49.98 -25.01 -64.94
N GLU A 165 49.28 -24.75 -63.83
CA GLU A 165 49.32 -23.45 -63.16
C GLU A 165 50.58 -23.32 -62.30
N ALA A 166 51.31 -22.20 -62.43
CA ALA A 166 52.48 -21.93 -61.61
C ALA A 166 52.12 -21.73 -60.12
N LEU A 167 52.84 -22.41 -59.24
CA LEU A 167 52.70 -22.24 -57.78
C LEU A 167 53.50 -21.03 -57.29
N SER A 168 52.87 -19.86 -57.22
CA SER A 168 53.48 -18.65 -56.65
C SER A 168 53.67 -18.70 -55.12
N MET A 169 52.89 -19.53 -54.42
CA MET A 169 53.06 -19.84 -53.00
C MET A 169 52.60 -21.27 -52.71
N LEU A 170 53.31 -21.99 -51.84
CA LEU A 170 52.91 -23.32 -51.36
C LEU A 170 51.66 -23.22 -50.46
N PRO A 171 50.51 -23.80 -50.85
CA PRO A 171 49.36 -23.98 -49.98
C PRO A 171 49.76 -24.77 -48.73
N ARG A 172 49.48 -24.21 -47.55
CA ARG A 172 49.74 -24.87 -46.25
C ARG A 172 48.43 -25.30 -45.62
N LYS A 173 48.42 -26.40 -44.87
CA LYS A 173 47.25 -26.83 -44.08
C LYS A 173 46.97 -25.77 -43.02
N CYS A 174 45.72 -25.39 -42.83
CA CYS A 174 45.31 -24.48 -41.76
C CYS A 174 44.77 -25.26 -40.56
N ARG A 175 45.06 -24.80 -39.34
CA ARG A 175 44.45 -25.30 -38.09
C ARG A 175 43.75 -24.15 -37.37
N ALA A 176 42.56 -24.42 -36.84
CA ALA A 176 41.83 -23.48 -36.01
C ALA A 176 42.39 -23.50 -34.57
N GLY A 177 42.91 -22.36 -34.13
CA GLY A 177 43.39 -22.15 -32.76
C GLY A 177 42.77 -20.90 -32.13
N TRP A 178 43.11 -20.59 -30.89
CA TRP A 178 42.82 -19.26 -30.33
C TRP A 178 43.64 -18.21 -31.09
N ALA A 179 43.07 -17.03 -31.31
CA ALA A 179 43.86 -15.90 -31.80
C ALA A 179 44.89 -15.50 -30.74
N GLU A 180 46.07 -15.07 -31.17
CA GLU A 180 47.16 -14.66 -30.26
C GLU A 180 46.71 -13.51 -29.35
N SER A 181 46.04 -12.52 -29.94
CA SER A 181 45.39 -11.43 -29.23
C SER A 181 43.90 -11.42 -29.50
N CYS A 182 43.08 -11.15 -28.46
CA CYS A 182 41.65 -10.89 -28.61
C CYS A 182 41.13 -9.98 -27.51
N GLN A 183 40.01 -9.29 -27.78
CA GLN A 183 39.38 -8.38 -26.83
C GLN A 183 37.96 -8.85 -26.46
N ILE A 184 37.64 -8.84 -25.17
CA ILE A 184 36.28 -8.97 -24.65
C ILE A 184 35.84 -7.59 -24.17
N ILE A 185 34.67 -7.16 -24.61
CA ILE A 185 34.02 -5.93 -24.17
C ILE A 185 32.74 -6.33 -23.44
N ILE A 186 32.54 -5.81 -22.23
CA ILE A 186 31.36 -6.09 -21.41
C ILE A 186 30.57 -4.81 -21.19
N ASP A 187 29.27 -4.88 -21.45
CA ASP A 187 28.33 -3.80 -21.18
C ASP A 187 27.65 -4.02 -19.83
N PHE A 188 27.88 -3.12 -18.87
CA PHE A 188 27.22 -3.13 -17.57
C PHE A 188 26.15 -2.04 -17.48
N ALA A 189 25.41 -1.79 -18.56
CA ALA A 189 24.22 -0.96 -18.49
C ALA A 189 23.20 -1.53 -17.49
N GLU A 190 22.45 -0.65 -16.83
CA GLU A 190 21.42 -1.01 -15.86
C GLU A 190 20.33 -1.94 -16.45
N PRO A 191 19.84 -1.76 -17.69
CA PRO A 191 18.85 -2.69 -18.28
C PRO A 191 19.37 -4.12 -18.49
N LEU A 192 20.68 -4.34 -18.38
CA LEU A 192 21.36 -5.63 -18.48
C LEU A 192 21.63 -6.29 -17.12
N LEU A 193 21.27 -5.66 -16.01
CA LEU A 193 21.43 -6.19 -14.64
C LEU A 193 21.13 -7.70 -14.49
N PRO A 194 20.00 -8.25 -15.01
CA PRO A 194 19.70 -9.67 -14.83
C PRO A 194 20.73 -10.61 -15.48
N PHE A 195 21.54 -10.09 -16.40
CA PHE A 195 22.53 -10.85 -17.18
C PHE A 195 23.98 -10.62 -16.74
N TRP A 196 24.27 -9.67 -15.83
CA TRP A 196 25.63 -9.40 -15.38
C TRP A 196 26.31 -10.64 -14.78
N GLY A 197 25.56 -11.48 -14.08
CA GLY A 197 26.04 -12.77 -13.57
C GLY A 197 26.47 -13.73 -14.68
N ASP A 198 25.72 -13.78 -15.79
CA ASP A 198 26.09 -14.56 -16.99
C ASP A 198 27.36 -14.00 -17.64
N PHE A 199 27.52 -12.67 -17.72
CA PHE A 199 28.69 -12.01 -18.30
C PHE A 199 29.96 -12.30 -17.50
N ASN A 200 29.90 -12.14 -16.18
CA ASN A 200 31.00 -12.44 -15.26
C ASN A 200 31.36 -13.93 -15.30
N THR A 201 30.37 -14.81 -15.33
CA THR A 201 30.60 -16.26 -15.45
C THR A 201 31.30 -16.62 -16.77
N LEU A 202 30.88 -16.00 -17.88
CA LEU A 202 31.52 -16.21 -19.19
C LEU A 202 32.96 -15.71 -19.18
N GLN A 203 33.19 -14.49 -18.69
CA GLN A 203 34.51 -13.87 -18.59
C GLN A 203 35.49 -14.74 -17.78
N GLN A 204 35.08 -15.22 -16.60
CA GLN A 204 35.90 -16.11 -15.76
C GLN A 204 36.20 -17.45 -16.44
N ARG A 205 35.18 -18.11 -17.02
CA ARG A 205 35.36 -19.41 -17.69
C ARG A 205 36.26 -19.29 -18.92
N LEU A 206 36.09 -18.24 -19.71
CA LEU A 206 36.86 -18.02 -20.92
C LEU A 206 38.33 -17.72 -20.59
N ARG A 207 38.61 -16.91 -19.56
CA ARG A 207 39.98 -16.68 -19.07
C ARG A 207 40.64 -17.97 -18.60
N ARG A 208 39.91 -18.86 -17.91
CA ARG A 208 40.42 -20.17 -17.47
C ARG A 208 40.69 -21.12 -18.64
N PHE A 209 39.88 -21.05 -19.72
CA PHE A 209 39.94 -22.01 -20.82
C PHE A 209 40.86 -21.59 -21.98
N ARG A 210 40.95 -20.29 -22.28
CA ARG A 210 41.86 -19.73 -23.30
C ARG A 210 43.24 -19.41 -22.71
N GLY A 211 43.29 -19.00 -21.44
CA GLY A 211 44.45 -18.35 -20.83
C GLY A 211 44.37 -16.81 -20.95
N GLY A 212 45.10 -16.13 -20.06
CA GLY A 212 45.07 -14.66 -19.94
C GLY A 212 46.03 -13.92 -20.89
N GLN A 213 47.04 -14.59 -21.45
CA GLN A 213 47.98 -13.95 -22.36
C GLN A 213 47.28 -13.51 -23.67
N GLY A 214 47.50 -12.27 -24.07
CA GLY A 214 46.83 -11.67 -25.23
C GLY A 214 45.31 -11.49 -25.08
N LEU A 215 44.74 -11.70 -23.88
CA LEU A 215 43.32 -11.47 -23.61
C LEU A 215 43.13 -10.08 -22.98
N SER A 216 42.63 -9.13 -23.76
CA SER A 216 42.19 -7.83 -23.25
C SER A 216 40.73 -7.94 -22.81
N ILE A 217 40.41 -7.58 -21.56
CA ILE A 217 39.04 -7.55 -21.06
C ILE A 217 38.75 -6.14 -20.60
N ILE A 218 37.71 -5.54 -21.17
CA ILE A 218 37.26 -4.20 -20.82
C ILE A 218 35.77 -4.20 -20.54
N ALA A 219 35.31 -3.17 -19.84
CA ALA A 219 33.89 -2.95 -19.59
C ALA A 219 33.50 -1.48 -19.69
N PHE A 220 32.25 -1.23 -20.05
CA PHE A 220 31.61 0.07 -19.97
C PHE A 220 30.62 0.06 -18.80
N PRO A 221 30.98 0.61 -17.62
CA PRO A 221 30.20 0.50 -16.39
C PRO A 221 28.83 1.17 -16.46
N GLN A 222 28.65 2.17 -17.32
CA GLN A 222 27.38 2.86 -17.55
C GLN A 222 26.72 2.46 -18.88
N GLY A 223 27.31 1.49 -19.59
CA GLY A 223 26.85 1.09 -20.92
C GLY A 223 26.99 2.14 -22.03
N ASP A 224 27.82 3.16 -21.82
CA ASP A 224 28.22 4.13 -22.83
C ASP A 224 29.63 3.79 -23.37
N PRO A 225 29.76 3.37 -24.65
CA PRO A 225 31.05 3.06 -25.24
C PRO A 225 31.97 4.27 -25.48
N PHE A 226 31.48 5.49 -25.26
CA PHE A 226 32.26 6.73 -25.30
C PHE A 226 32.49 7.37 -23.92
N GLY A 227 31.93 6.76 -22.87
CA GLY A 227 32.07 7.22 -21.50
C GLY A 227 33.25 6.58 -20.78
N GLU A 228 33.07 6.34 -19.48
CA GLU A 228 34.07 5.64 -18.66
C GLU A 228 34.31 4.22 -19.21
N CYS A 229 35.57 3.79 -19.19
CA CYS A 229 35.97 2.44 -19.56
C CYS A 229 36.80 1.84 -18.42
N TRP A 230 36.56 0.59 -18.10
CA TRP A 230 37.36 -0.18 -17.16
C TRP A 230 38.14 -1.26 -17.89
N ARG A 231 39.33 -1.56 -17.41
CA ARG A 231 40.13 -2.72 -17.82
C ARG A 231 40.23 -3.70 -16.67
N TYR A 232 40.08 -4.98 -16.96
CA TYR A 232 40.27 -6.02 -15.95
C TYR A 232 41.75 -6.41 -15.86
N ALA A 233 42.37 -6.19 -14.71
CA ALA A 233 43.77 -6.51 -14.41
C ALA A 233 43.90 -6.95 -12.94
N ASP A 234 44.78 -7.92 -12.65
CA ASP A 234 45.06 -8.39 -11.28
C ASP A 234 43.80 -8.74 -10.46
N ASN A 235 42.84 -9.39 -11.14
CA ASN A 235 41.53 -9.76 -10.60
C ASN A 235 40.64 -8.59 -10.16
N ASN A 236 40.92 -7.36 -10.59
CA ASN A 236 40.14 -6.17 -10.29
C ASN A 236 39.82 -5.33 -11.55
N TRP A 237 38.86 -4.43 -11.44
CA TRP A 237 38.57 -3.42 -12.45
C TRP A 237 39.34 -2.13 -12.16
N VAL A 238 40.01 -1.59 -13.17
CA VAL A 238 40.72 -0.31 -13.08
C VAL A 238 40.26 0.63 -14.18
N THR A 239 40.10 1.91 -13.87
CA THR A 239 39.77 2.94 -14.85
C THR A 239 40.82 2.96 -15.96
N HIS A 240 40.35 3.01 -17.21
CA HIS A 240 41.18 2.87 -18.39
C HIS A 240 40.60 3.71 -19.53
N GLU A 241 41.47 4.24 -20.38
CA GLU A 241 41.04 4.85 -21.63
C GLU A 241 40.82 3.76 -22.69
N TYR A 242 39.64 3.73 -23.32
CA TYR A 242 39.38 2.72 -24.34
C TYR A 242 40.32 2.87 -25.54
N ARG A 243 41.10 1.83 -25.81
CA ARG A 243 41.95 1.72 -27.01
C ARG A 243 41.46 0.60 -27.93
N LYS A 244 41.23 0.96 -29.19
CA LYS A 244 40.88 0.00 -30.26
C LYS A 244 42.06 -0.98 -30.46
N PRO A 245 41.81 -2.29 -30.57
CA PRO A 245 42.88 -3.26 -30.81
C PRO A 245 43.39 -3.18 -32.25
N ALA A 246 44.56 -3.77 -32.50
CA ALA A 246 45.17 -3.82 -33.83
C ALA A 246 44.22 -4.47 -34.86
N PRO A 247 44.17 -4.00 -36.12
CA PRO A 247 43.28 -4.54 -37.15
C PRO A 247 43.35 -6.07 -37.24
N GLY A 248 42.20 -6.73 -37.36
CA GLY A 248 42.11 -8.20 -37.42
C GLY A 248 42.04 -8.91 -36.06
N THR A 249 42.30 -8.22 -34.95
CA THR A 249 42.10 -8.76 -33.59
C THR A 249 40.63 -9.12 -33.36
N PRO A 250 40.28 -10.38 -33.02
CA PRO A 250 38.90 -10.75 -32.72
C PRO A 250 38.34 -10.00 -31.50
N ILE A 251 37.11 -9.50 -31.64
CA ILE A 251 36.39 -8.79 -30.57
C ILE A 251 35.09 -9.54 -30.27
N LEU A 252 34.92 -9.96 -29.01
CA LEU A 252 33.65 -10.46 -28.46
C LEU A 252 33.03 -9.39 -27.57
N LEU A 253 31.80 -9.01 -27.87
CA LEU A 253 31.03 -8.06 -27.08
C LEU A 253 29.88 -8.78 -26.37
N LEU A 254 29.73 -8.52 -25.07
CA LEU A 254 28.60 -8.96 -24.25
C LEU A 254 27.73 -7.73 -23.98
N SER A 255 26.65 -7.57 -24.75
CA SER A 255 25.79 -6.37 -24.70
C SER A 255 24.46 -6.65 -25.37
N ASP A 256 23.43 -5.88 -25.01
CA ASP A 256 22.18 -5.78 -25.78
C ASP A 256 22.26 -4.76 -26.92
N LEU A 257 23.35 -4.01 -27.06
CA LEU A 257 23.51 -2.90 -28.00
C LEU A 257 22.45 -1.79 -27.84
N GLY A 258 21.87 -1.67 -26.64
CA GLY A 258 20.72 -0.80 -26.38
C GLY A 258 19.37 -1.37 -26.86
N CYS A 259 19.30 -2.63 -27.29
CA CYS A 259 18.04 -3.25 -27.72
C CYS A 259 17.03 -3.39 -26.59
N ASN A 260 17.41 -3.32 -25.32
CA ASN A 260 16.48 -3.41 -24.18
C ASN A 260 16.10 -2.03 -23.62
N ASP A 261 16.75 -0.95 -24.07
CA ASP A 261 16.40 0.41 -23.65
C ASP A 261 15.01 0.83 -24.12
N GLN A 262 14.40 1.70 -23.32
CA GLN A 262 13.18 2.42 -23.68
C GLN A 262 13.46 3.63 -24.60
N THR A 263 14.69 4.17 -24.57
CA THR A 263 15.10 5.30 -25.42
C THR A 263 16.10 4.88 -26.48
N ASP A 264 16.11 5.57 -27.62
CA ASP A 264 17.04 5.29 -28.73
C ASP A 264 18.48 5.83 -28.47
N THR A 265 18.75 6.39 -27.29
CA THR A 265 20.04 7.04 -27.00
C THR A 265 21.21 6.05 -26.99
N ARG A 266 21.15 4.95 -26.21
CA ARG A 266 22.23 3.94 -26.20
C ARG A 266 22.37 3.25 -27.54
N GLN A 267 21.26 2.96 -28.23
CA GLN A 267 21.31 2.35 -29.57
C GLN A 267 22.14 3.22 -30.54
N ARG A 268 21.91 4.54 -30.57
CA ARG A 268 22.72 5.46 -31.39
C ARG A 268 24.20 5.46 -31.01
N LEU A 269 24.52 5.41 -29.71
CA LEU A 269 25.92 5.32 -29.25
C LEU A 269 26.58 4.03 -29.72
N TRP A 270 25.90 2.89 -29.55
CA TRP A 270 26.38 1.59 -30.03
C TRP A 270 26.54 1.53 -31.55
N ARG A 271 25.65 2.14 -32.33
CA ARG A 271 25.79 2.25 -33.80
C ARG A 271 27.03 3.06 -34.18
N ARG A 272 27.27 4.21 -33.54
CA ARG A 272 28.47 5.03 -33.78
C ARG A 272 29.75 4.28 -33.39
N PHE A 273 29.71 3.52 -32.30
CA PHE A 273 30.83 2.69 -31.87
C PHE A 273 31.12 1.55 -32.86
N GLY A 274 30.08 0.84 -33.31
CA GLY A 274 30.19 -0.21 -34.33
C GLY A 274 30.76 0.32 -35.65
N LEU A 275 30.32 1.49 -36.11
CA LEU A 275 30.88 2.15 -37.29
C LEU A 275 32.37 2.47 -37.12
N ARG A 276 32.78 2.98 -35.94
CA ARG A 276 34.19 3.24 -35.62
C ARG A 276 35.05 1.98 -35.65
N LEU A 277 34.53 0.86 -35.13
CA LEU A 277 35.23 -0.43 -35.17
C LEU A 277 35.31 -0.98 -36.59
N LYS A 278 34.23 -0.90 -37.38
CA LYS A 278 34.24 -1.36 -38.78
C LYS A 278 35.21 -0.57 -39.65
N ARG A 279 35.28 0.76 -39.48
CA ARG A 279 36.29 1.60 -40.15
C ARG A 279 37.73 1.23 -39.77
N ALA A 280 37.93 0.67 -38.58
CA ALA A 280 39.22 0.15 -38.12
C ALA A 280 39.48 -1.32 -38.57
N GLY A 281 38.64 -1.89 -39.44
CA GLY A 281 38.79 -3.24 -39.96
C GLY A 281 38.21 -4.34 -39.07
N HIS A 282 37.44 -3.99 -38.04
CA HIS A 282 36.87 -4.96 -37.10
C HIS A 282 35.40 -5.26 -37.41
N ARG A 283 35.00 -6.52 -37.20
CA ARG A 283 33.58 -6.90 -37.16
C ARG A 283 33.31 -7.67 -35.87
N PRO A 284 32.97 -7.00 -34.77
CA PRO A 284 32.80 -7.65 -33.48
C PRO A 284 31.67 -8.68 -33.51
N VAL A 285 31.89 -9.81 -32.84
CA VAL A 285 30.86 -10.81 -32.57
C VAL A 285 30.17 -10.41 -31.27
N VAL A 286 28.84 -10.37 -31.27
CA VAL A 286 28.07 -9.90 -30.11
C VAL A 286 27.19 -11.03 -29.59
N LEU A 287 27.34 -11.39 -28.31
CA LEU A 287 26.41 -12.26 -27.61
C LEU A 287 25.32 -11.40 -26.98
N LEU A 288 24.13 -11.41 -27.58
CA LEU A 288 23.00 -10.59 -27.16
C LEU A 288 22.04 -11.38 -26.29
N PRO A 289 21.79 -10.98 -25.03
CA PRO A 289 20.64 -11.45 -24.25
C PRO A 289 19.36 -10.74 -24.75
N SER A 290 19.14 -10.76 -26.07
CA SER A 290 18.03 -10.12 -26.76
C SER A 290 17.68 -10.94 -28.01
N PRO A 291 16.41 -11.28 -28.23
CA PRO A 291 15.98 -12.13 -29.33
C PRO A 291 16.02 -11.39 -30.67
N SER A 292 16.12 -12.13 -31.78
CA SER A 292 16.27 -11.54 -33.11
C SER A 292 15.08 -10.70 -33.59
N ARG A 293 13.92 -10.83 -32.94
CA ARG A 293 12.74 -9.96 -33.17
C ARG A 293 12.92 -8.52 -32.65
N TRP A 294 13.91 -8.28 -31.80
CA TRP A 294 14.20 -6.96 -31.23
C TRP A 294 15.44 -6.29 -31.85
N TRP A 295 16.10 -6.97 -32.79
CA TRP A 295 17.30 -6.44 -33.41
C TRP A 295 16.96 -5.45 -34.51
N ASP A 296 17.70 -4.34 -34.54
CA ASP A 296 17.68 -3.38 -35.62
C ASP A 296 18.49 -3.88 -36.83
N ALA A 297 18.00 -3.62 -38.03
CA ALA A 297 18.70 -3.85 -39.28
C ALA A 297 20.08 -3.16 -39.31
N GLU A 298 20.21 -1.92 -38.81
CA GLU A 298 21.48 -1.19 -38.79
C GLU A 298 22.51 -1.85 -37.88
N VAL A 299 22.10 -2.37 -36.73
CA VAL A 299 22.98 -3.11 -35.81
C VAL A 299 23.64 -4.29 -36.51
N THR A 300 22.90 -5.00 -37.36
CA THR A 300 23.43 -6.17 -38.09
C THR A 300 24.40 -5.81 -39.23
N GLN A 301 24.48 -4.53 -39.62
CA GLN A 301 25.44 -4.03 -40.60
C GLN A 301 26.84 -3.84 -40.00
N TRP A 302 26.92 -3.49 -38.71
CA TRP A 302 28.17 -3.15 -38.03
C TRP A 302 28.68 -4.31 -37.17
N PHE A 303 27.77 -5.07 -36.57
CA PHE A 303 28.06 -6.17 -35.67
C PHE A 303 27.71 -7.52 -36.28
N TYR A 304 28.24 -8.60 -35.71
CA TYR A 304 27.77 -9.96 -35.94
C TYR A 304 26.96 -10.45 -34.73
N PRO A 305 25.65 -10.17 -34.65
CA PRO A 305 24.81 -10.54 -33.52
C PRO A 305 24.56 -12.05 -33.44
N VAL A 306 24.57 -12.57 -32.22
CA VAL A 306 24.22 -13.95 -31.88
C VAL A 306 23.32 -13.93 -30.66
N CYS A 307 22.08 -14.41 -30.81
CA CYS A 307 21.14 -14.51 -29.70
C CYS A 307 21.67 -15.48 -28.65
N TRP A 308 21.83 -14.98 -27.42
CA TRP A 308 22.32 -15.72 -26.27
C TRP A 308 21.14 -16.23 -25.44
N ASP A 309 20.50 -17.29 -25.93
CA ASP A 309 19.39 -17.95 -25.26
C ASP A 309 19.46 -19.47 -25.40
N ARG A 310 18.69 -20.18 -24.57
CA ARG A 310 18.66 -21.64 -24.46
C ARG A 310 18.17 -22.32 -25.73
N ALA A 311 17.27 -21.68 -26.48
CA ALA A 311 16.75 -22.20 -27.73
C ALA A 311 17.63 -21.84 -28.94
N SER A 312 18.50 -20.85 -28.79
CA SER A 312 19.37 -20.38 -29.86
C SER A 312 20.46 -21.38 -30.22
N LYS A 313 20.76 -21.46 -31.52
CA LYS A 313 21.86 -22.27 -32.07
C LYS A 313 22.94 -21.32 -32.60
N PRO A 314 24.05 -21.11 -31.86
CA PRO A 314 25.11 -20.23 -32.32
C PRO A 314 25.77 -20.79 -33.59
N PRO A 315 26.16 -19.94 -34.55
CA PRO A 315 26.72 -20.38 -35.82
C PRO A 315 28.12 -20.97 -35.63
N ARG A 316 28.44 -22.07 -36.33
CA ARG A 316 29.77 -22.70 -36.24
C ARG A 316 30.91 -21.84 -36.80
N ARG A 317 30.60 -20.88 -37.69
CA ARG A 317 31.57 -19.97 -38.32
C ARG A 317 30.97 -18.55 -38.36
N PRO A 318 31.28 -17.71 -37.37
CA PRO A 318 30.83 -16.32 -37.36
C PRO A 318 31.32 -15.60 -38.63
N GLY A 319 30.47 -14.77 -39.24
CA GLY A 319 30.82 -13.95 -40.40
C GLY A 319 30.59 -14.57 -41.79
N GLN A 320 30.38 -15.90 -41.92
CA GLN A 320 30.14 -16.54 -43.23
C GLN A 320 28.72 -16.38 -43.78
N ARG A 321 27.71 -16.26 -42.91
CA ARG A 321 26.32 -16.02 -43.30
C ARG A 321 25.83 -14.72 -42.68
N ARG A 322 24.97 -13.97 -43.39
CA ARG A 322 24.33 -12.81 -42.79
C ARG A 322 23.41 -13.28 -41.64
N PRO A 323 23.39 -12.59 -40.50
CA PRO A 323 22.42 -12.86 -39.45
C PRO A 323 21.01 -12.75 -40.00
N PHE A 324 20.12 -13.65 -39.57
CA PHE A 324 18.70 -13.55 -39.91
C PHE A 324 18.06 -12.48 -39.03
N VAL A 325 17.58 -11.41 -39.65
CA VAL A 325 16.78 -10.36 -39.00
C VAL A 325 15.34 -10.61 -39.38
N VAL A 326 14.47 -10.76 -38.38
CA VAL A 326 13.03 -10.71 -38.64
C VAL A 326 12.71 -9.24 -38.88
N GLY A 327 12.43 -8.87 -40.13
CA GLY A 327 12.09 -7.49 -40.47
C GLY A 327 10.90 -7.05 -39.64
N ASN A 328 11.09 -6.01 -38.81
CA ASN A 328 10.01 -5.45 -38.02
C ASN A 328 9.61 -4.11 -38.64
N ASN A 329 8.39 -4.06 -39.19
CA ASN A 329 7.81 -2.85 -39.76
C ASN A 329 6.98 -2.05 -38.74
N GLY A 330 7.11 -2.32 -37.43
CA GLY A 330 6.38 -1.63 -36.36
C GLY A 330 7.17 -1.52 -35.06
N GLU A 331 6.80 -0.54 -34.23
CA GLU A 331 7.33 -0.36 -32.87
C GLU A 331 6.92 -1.55 -31.98
N VAL A 332 7.87 -2.42 -31.64
CA VAL A 332 7.62 -3.50 -30.67
C VAL A 332 7.56 -2.90 -29.27
N ARG A 333 6.36 -2.88 -28.69
CA ARG A 333 6.15 -2.60 -27.27
C ARG A 333 6.74 -3.73 -26.42
N LYS A 334 7.97 -3.52 -25.91
CA LYS A 334 8.69 -4.49 -25.06
C LYS A 334 8.03 -4.64 -23.68
N ASP A 335 7.40 -3.57 -23.21
CA ASP A 335 6.58 -3.50 -21.99
C ASP A 335 5.31 -4.36 -22.06
N ALA A 336 4.89 -4.77 -23.26
CA ALA A 336 3.71 -5.61 -23.48
C ALA A 336 4.05 -7.02 -23.99
N ASP A 337 5.29 -7.50 -23.76
CA ASP A 337 5.69 -8.86 -24.16
C ASP A 337 4.83 -9.91 -23.42
N PRO A 338 4.07 -10.77 -24.13
CA PRO A 338 3.17 -11.73 -23.49
C PRO A 338 3.89 -12.72 -22.57
N GLY A 339 5.13 -13.07 -22.90
CA GLY A 339 5.96 -13.94 -22.07
C GLY A 339 6.41 -13.25 -20.79
N ALA A 340 6.66 -11.94 -20.82
CA ALA A 340 6.97 -11.14 -19.63
C ALA A 340 5.77 -11.02 -18.69
N GLU A 341 4.61 -10.75 -19.25
CA GLU A 341 3.34 -10.68 -18.54
C GLU A 341 2.99 -12.00 -17.83
N GLN A 342 3.24 -13.14 -18.49
CA GLN A 342 3.08 -14.46 -17.87
C GLN A 342 4.12 -14.72 -16.77
N LEU A 343 5.37 -14.29 -16.95
CA LEU A 343 6.40 -14.40 -15.91
C LEU A 343 6.05 -13.60 -14.66
N LEU A 344 5.59 -12.35 -14.82
CA LEU A 344 5.14 -11.51 -13.72
C LEU A 344 3.98 -12.17 -12.95
N ALA A 345 3.00 -12.74 -13.65
CA ALA A 345 1.95 -13.51 -13.00
C ALA A 345 2.52 -14.69 -12.19
N LEU A 346 3.40 -15.51 -12.77
CA LEU A 346 3.99 -16.67 -12.06
C LEU A 346 4.86 -16.31 -10.86
N LEU A 347 5.42 -15.10 -10.84
CA LEU A 347 6.29 -14.59 -9.80
C LEU A 347 5.54 -13.72 -8.77
N ALA A 348 4.25 -13.46 -8.96
CA ALA A 348 3.44 -12.62 -8.08
C ALA A 348 3.41 -13.05 -6.59
N PRO A 349 3.48 -14.36 -6.25
CA PRO A 349 3.54 -14.78 -4.85
C PRO A 349 4.86 -14.44 -4.14
N ALA A 350 5.94 -14.19 -4.89
CA ALA A 350 7.25 -13.88 -4.32
C ALA A 350 7.29 -12.43 -3.80
N ILE A 351 7.90 -12.23 -2.63
CA ILE A 351 8.08 -10.89 -2.02
C ILE A 351 9.20 -10.12 -2.70
N ARG A 352 10.18 -10.83 -3.24
CA ARG A 352 11.29 -10.31 -4.04
C ARG A 352 11.64 -11.32 -5.13
N VAL A 353 12.22 -10.86 -6.22
CA VAL A 353 12.63 -11.75 -7.32
C VAL A 353 14.04 -11.44 -7.78
N GLU A 354 14.98 -12.34 -7.53
CA GLU A 354 16.33 -12.27 -8.06
C GLU A 354 16.41 -12.77 -9.51
N PRO A 355 17.46 -12.40 -10.27
CA PRO A 355 17.65 -12.89 -11.64
C PRO A 355 17.66 -14.42 -11.73
N ALA A 356 18.17 -15.11 -10.70
CA ALA A 356 18.23 -16.57 -10.66
C ALA A 356 16.83 -17.22 -10.58
N LEU A 357 15.94 -16.66 -9.76
CA LEU A 357 14.56 -17.13 -9.64
C LEU A 357 13.77 -16.80 -10.91
N LEU A 358 13.87 -15.57 -11.42
CA LEU A 358 13.26 -15.17 -12.69
C LEU A 358 13.65 -16.12 -13.83
N ARG A 359 14.95 -16.40 -13.95
CA ARG A 359 15.49 -17.36 -14.93
C ARG A 359 14.93 -18.76 -14.71
N ALA A 360 14.85 -19.25 -13.48
CA ALA A 360 14.33 -20.59 -13.18
C ALA A 360 12.85 -20.72 -13.58
N VAL A 361 12.02 -19.74 -13.24
CA VAL A 361 10.60 -19.71 -13.62
C VAL A 361 10.44 -19.62 -15.14
N ARG A 362 11.28 -18.84 -15.83
CA ARG A 362 11.32 -18.82 -17.30
C ARG A 362 11.57 -20.20 -17.89
N TYR A 363 12.32 -21.07 -17.23
CA TYR A 363 12.59 -22.44 -17.68
C TYR A 363 11.43 -23.42 -17.48
N LEU A 364 10.37 -23.03 -16.77
CA LEU A 364 9.10 -23.75 -16.78
C LEU A 364 8.32 -23.54 -18.08
N LEU A 365 8.50 -22.37 -18.72
CA LEU A 365 7.78 -21.96 -19.92
C LEU A 365 8.48 -22.42 -21.21
N GLN A 366 7.69 -22.62 -22.26
CA GLN A 366 8.22 -23.02 -23.56
C GLN A 366 9.07 -21.89 -24.18
N PRO A 367 10.23 -22.18 -24.79
CA PRO A 367 11.11 -21.15 -25.33
C PRO A 367 10.52 -20.28 -26.45
N ARG A 368 9.47 -20.77 -27.14
CA ARG A 368 8.76 -19.97 -28.16
C ARG A 368 7.85 -18.91 -27.54
N LEU A 369 7.33 -19.18 -26.35
CA LEU A 369 6.42 -18.30 -25.62
C LEU A 369 7.20 -17.30 -24.76
N CYS A 370 8.26 -17.79 -24.11
CA CYS A 370 9.05 -17.01 -23.17
C CYS A 370 10.54 -17.27 -23.40
N ASP A 371 11.21 -16.28 -23.98
CA ASP A 371 12.64 -16.32 -24.30
C ASP A 371 13.44 -15.28 -23.51
N VAL A 372 14.71 -15.09 -23.85
CA VAL A 372 15.57 -14.12 -23.15
C VAL A 372 15.04 -12.69 -23.24
N GLY A 373 14.25 -12.34 -24.27
CA GLY A 373 13.61 -11.04 -24.38
C GLY A 373 12.56 -10.86 -23.29
N SER A 374 11.72 -11.86 -23.06
CA SER A 374 10.72 -11.82 -21.98
C SER A 374 11.37 -11.61 -20.61
N GLU A 375 12.54 -12.24 -20.35
CA GLU A 375 13.31 -12.01 -19.12
C GLU A 375 13.79 -10.56 -18.98
N ALA A 376 14.33 -9.99 -20.06
CA ALA A 376 14.75 -8.60 -20.09
C ALA A 376 13.56 -7.65 -19.93
N ALA A 377 12.41 -7.96 -20.54
CA ALA A 377 11.19 -7.17 -20.43
C ALA A 377 10.66 -7.14 -19.00
N VAL A 378 10.64 -8.28 -18.29
CA VAL A 378 10.25 -8.33 -16.86
C VAL A 378 11.11 -7.39 -16.02
N TRP A 379 12.43 -7.47 -16.17
CA TRP A 379 13.35 -6.69 -15.34
C TRP A 379 13.27 -5.17 -15.60
N ASN A 380 12.83 -4.79 -16.80
CA ASN A 380 12.68 -3.40 -17.21
C ASN A 380 11.21 -2.96 -17.27
N HIS A 381 10.31 -3.73 -16.63
CA HIS A 381 8.87 -3.53 -16.72
C HIS A 381 8.43 -2.33 -15.87
N PRO A 382 7.54 -1.45 -16.36
CA PRO A 382 7.13 -0.24 -15.63
C PRO A 382 6.32 -0.53 -14.34
N LYS A 383 5.71 -1.71 -14.22
CA LYS A 383 4.97 -2.14 -13.02
C LYS A 383 5.83 -2.83 -11.96
N ILE A 384 7.16 -2.81 -12.08
CA ILE A 384 8.06 -3.31 -11.03
C ILE A 384 9.09 -2.25 -10.67
N THR A 385 9.71 -2.40 -9.51
CA THR A 385 10.88 -1.63 -9.13
C THR A 385 12.07 -2.58 -9.03
N ALA A 386 13.03 -2.45 -9.94
CA ALA A 386 14.25 -3.25 -9.97
C ALA A 386 15.36 -2.60 -9.15
N THR A 387 16.17 -3.43 -8.51
CA THR A 387 17.44 -3.07 -7.87
C THR A 387 18.52 -3.99 -8.40
N PRO A 388 19.82 -3.74 -8.11
CA PRO A 388 20.87 -4.65 -8.55
C PRO A 388 20.75 -6.10 -8.02
N LEU A 389 19.98 -6.32 -6.96
CA LEU A 389 19.84 -7.64 -6.32
C LEU A 389 18.55 -8.37 -6.72
N ALA A 390 17.43 -7.65 -6.78
CA ALA A 390 16.11 -8.19 -7.01
C ALA A 390 15.15 -7.10 -7.52
N PHE A 391 14.00 -7.50 -8.07
CA PHE A 391 12.86 -6.61 -8.24
C PHE A 391 11.72 -6.93 -7.26
N TYR A 392 10.84 -5.95 -7.07
CA TYR A 392 9.61 -6.06 -6.28
C TYR A 392 8.44 -5.35 -6.97
N TYR A 393 7.21 -5.69 -6.58
CA TYR A 393 6.00 -5.04 -7.07
C TYR A 393 5.67 -3.81 -6.19
N PRO A 394 5.62 -2.59 -6.75
CA PRO A 394 5.18 -1.42 -6.01
C PRO A 394 3.64 -1.39 -5.89
N GLY A 395 3.14 -1.09 -4.68
CA GLY A 395 1.74 -0.74 -4.44
C GLY A 395 0.72 -1.80 -4.89
N THR A 396 -0.31 -1.36 -5.61
CA THR A 396 -1.46 -2.19 -6.01
C THR A 396 -1.20 -3.13 -7.19
N ALA A 397 -0.11 -2.95 -7.94
CA ALA A 397 0.17 -3.73 -9.14
C ALA A 397 0.33 -5.24 -8.87
N GLN A 398 0.72 -5.62 -7.65
CA GLN A 398 0.85 -7.02 -7.26
C GLN A 398 -0.50 -7.76 -7.22
N GLY A 399 -1.59 -7.06 -6.88
CA GLY A 399 -2.94 -7.63 -6.82
C GLY A 399 -3.38 -8.22 -8.16
N ASP A 400 -3.25 -7.43 -9.23
CA ASP A 400 -3.57 -7.85 -10.60
C ASP A 400 -2.80 -9.11 -11.01
N TYR A 401 -1.50 -9.16 -10.71
CA TYR A 401 -0.66 -10.32 -11.05
C TYR A 401 -0.95 -11.54 -10.19
N ARG A 402 -1.39 -11.38 -8.94
CA ARG A 402 -1.86 -12.48 -8.08
C ARG A 402 -3.16 -13.08 -8.60
N GLN A 403 -4.09 -12.27 -9.08
CA GLN A 403 -5.29 -12.78 -9.76
C GLN A 403 -4.90 -13.59 -11.01
N ARG A 404 -4.01 -13.05 -11.84
CA ARG A 404 -3.51 -13.75 -13.03
C ARG A 404 -2.67 -14.99 -12.73
N PHE A 405 -2.05 -15.05 -11.55
CA PHE A 405 -1.42 -16.28 -11.05
C PHE A 405 -2.47 -17.37 -10.86
N GLN A 406 -3.61 -17.07 -10.22
CA GLN A 406 -4.69 -18.04 -10.00
C GLN A 406 -5.26 -18.59 -11.30
N GLU A 407 -5.30 -17.77 -12.36
CA GLU A 407 -5.72 -18.16 -13.71
C GLU A 407 -4.75 -19.13 -14.41
N GLN A 408 -3.52 -19.31 -13.90
CA GLN A 408 -2.55 -20.25 -14.48
C GLN A 408 -2.91 -21.71 -14.16
N ALA A 409 -2.47 -22.61 -15.06
CA ALA A 409 -2.65 -24.05 -14.89
C ALA A 409 -2.11 -24.52 -13.52
N PRO A 410 -2.85 -25.38 -12.77
CA PRO A 410 -2.47 -25.79 -11.42
C PRO A 410 -1.04 -26.37 -11.31
N ALA A 411 -0.64 -27.21 -12.28
CA ALA A 411 0.70 -27.79 -12.33
C ALA A 411 1.81 -26.73 -12.50
N LEU A 412 1.51 -25.62 -13.21
CA LEU A 412 2.45 -24.53 -13.40
C LEU A 412 2.55 -23.66 -12.14
N ARG A 413 1.42 -23.38 -11.48
CA ARG A 413 1.38 -22.70 -10.17
C ARG A 413 2.20 -23.45 -9.12
N GLN A 414 2.00 -24.76 -9.02
CA GLN A 414 2.73 -25.61 -8.08
C GLN A 414 4.24 -25.54 -8.33
N ARG A 415 4.69 -25.75 -9.58
CA ARG A 415 6.12 -25.72 -9.93
C ARG A 415 6.74 -24.33 -9.73
N ALA A 416 6.00 -23.26 -9.97
CA ALA A 416 6.46 -21.91 -9.66
C ALA A 416 6.63 -21.70 -8.14
N GLY A 417 5.65 -22.14 -7.34
CA GLY A 417 5.72 -22.10 -5.87
C GLY A 417 6.88 -22.94 -5.28
N GLU A 418 7.15 -24.11 -5.86
CA GLU A 418 8.32 -24.95 -5.51
C GLU A 418 9.63 -24.20 -5.79
N LEU A 419 9.74 -23.53 -6.95
CA LEU A 419 10.92 -22.73 -7.27
C LEU A 419 11.10 -21.54 -6.32
N ILE A 420 10.02 -20.83 -5.98
CA ILE A 420 10.06 -19.72 -5.01
C ILE A 420 10.58 -20.25 -3.67
N THR A 421 9.96 -21.30 -3.14
CA THR A 421 10.36 -21.94 -1.86
C THR A 421 11.83 -22.35 -1.87
N VAL A 422 12.30 -23.03 -2.92
CA VAL A 422 13.69 -23.50 -3.01
C VAL A 422 14.68 -22.33 -3.16
N HIS A 423 14.33 -21.32 -3.95
CA HIS A 423 15.20 -20.17 -4.15
C HIS A 423 15.30 -19.28 -2.92
N HIS A 424 14.24 -19.17 -2.12
CA HIS A 424 14.20 -18.31 -0.94
C HIS A 424 14.44 -19.04 0.39
N ALA A 425 14.70 -20.35 0.38
CA ALA A 425 15.04 -21.12 1.58
C ALA A 425 16.26 -20.60 2.37
N HIS A 426 17.08 -19.75 1.75
CA HIS A 426 18.25 -19.08 2.34
C HIS A 426 17.96 -17.68 2.89
N LEU A 427 16.74 -17.16 2.69
CA LEU A 427 16.31 -15.87 3.21
C LEU A 427 15.79 -16.01 4.66
N SER A 428 15.46 -14.87 5.27
CA SER A 428 14.80 -14.82 6.58
C SER A 428 13.52 -15.67 6.58
N PRO A 429 13.26 -16.45 7.64
CA PRO A 429 12.01 -17.17 7.84
C PRO A 429 10.77 -16.28 7.68
N ALA A 430 10.83 -15.00 8.04
CA ALA A 430 9.71 -14.07 7.87
C ALA A 430 9.30 -13.90 6.39
N ILE A 431 10.26 -13.84 5.46
CA ILE A 431 9.97 -13.77 4.02
C ILE A 431 9.39 -15.10 3.55
N VAL A 432 10.01 -16.21 3.94
CA VAL A 432 9.60 -17.55 3.53
C VAL A 432 8.17 -17.86 3.98
N GLN A 433 7.82 -17.52 5.22
CA GLN A 433 6.48 -17.74 5.76
C GLN A 433 5.43 -16.85 5.10
N GLU A 434 5.76 -15.59 4.78
CA GLU A 434 4.87 -14.68 4.03
C GLU A 434 4.58 -15.25 2.63
N GLU A 435 5.59 -15.75 1.92
CA GLU A 435 5.43 -16.35 0.59
C GLU A 435 4.67 -17.67 0.62
N GLN A 436 4.94 -18.54 1.60
CA GLN A 436 4.20 -19.79 1.76
C GLN A 436 2.72 -19.54 2.05
N TRP A 437 2.43 -18.54 2.88
CA TRP A 437 1.07 -18.13 3.17
C TRP A 437 0.35 -17.64 1.90
N LEU A 438 0.98 -16.75 1.13
CA LEU A 438 0.44 -16.26 -0.14
C LEU A 438 0.25 -17.40 -1.16
N LEU A 439 1.19 -18.34 -1.25
CA LEU A 439 1.08 -19.51 -2.14
C LEU A 439 -0.08 -20.42 -1.73
N ALA A 440 -0.26 -20.66 -0.44
CA ALA A 440 -1.37 -21.46 0.08
C ALA A 440 -2.71 -20.82 -0.24
N GLU A 441 -2.85 -19.50 -0.01
CA GLU A 441 -4.03 -18.70 -0.36
C GLU A 441 -4.37 -18.83 -1.85
N LEU A 442 -3.40 -18.50 -2.70
CA LEU A 442 -3.59 -18.48 -4.15
C LEU A 442 -3.82 -19.88 -4.73
N SER A 443 -3.57 -20.93 -3.96
CA SER A 443 -3.78 -22.33 -4.32
C SER A 443 -5.00 -22.96 -3.64
N GLY A 444 -5.69 -22.25 -2.73
CA GLY A 444 -6.81 -22.77 -1.94
C GLY A 444 -6.39 -23.86 -0.94
N GLN A 445 -5.15 -23.85 -0.46
CA GLN A 445 -4.61 -24.82 0.50
C GLN A 445 -4.73 -24.32 1.95
N SER A 446 -4.64 -25.25 2.90
CA SER A 446 -4.72 -24.95 4.34
C SER A 446 -3.57 -24.04 4.80
N MET A 447 -3.89 -23.12 5.71
CA MET A 447 -3.02 -22.03 6.14
C MET A 447 -2.46 -22.20 7.56
N GLN A 448 -2.55 -23.39 8.14
CA GLN A 448 -2.31 -23.58 9.58
C GLN A 448 -0.91 -23.12 10.02
N ALA A 449 0.15 -23.55 9.34
CA ALA A 449 1.52 -23.17 9.67
C ALA A 449 1.78 -21.65 9.58
N SER A 450 1.10 -20.97 8.66
CA SER A 450 1.18 -19.51 8.50
C SER A 450 0.45 -18.77 9.63
N ARG A 451 -0.70 -19.30 10.08
CA ARG A 451 -1.44 -18.77 11.24
C ARG A 451 -0.62 -18.91 12.52
N ASP A 452 0.04 -20.04 12.71
CA ASP A 452 0.90 -20.28 13.87
C ASP A 452 2.06 -19.26 13.89
N PHE A 453 2.69 -18.99 12.75
CA PHE A 453 3.76 -17.98 12.66
C PHE A 453 3.28 -16.55 13.01
N LEU A 454 2.13 -16.13 12.49
CA LEU A 454 1.52 -14.83 12.84
C LEU A 454 1.15 -14.77 14.33
N ALA A 455 0.65 -15.86 14.89
CA ALA A 455 0.35 -15.95 16.31
C ALA A 455 1.60 -15.72 17.17
N ARG A 456 2.74 -16.33 16.80
CA ARG A 456 4.04 -16.09 17.45
C ARG A 456 4.49 -14.63 17.34
N ILE A 457 4.30 -14.00 16.18
CA ILE A 457 4.60 -12.57 15.98
C ILE A 457 3.77 -11.70 16.93
N VAL A 458 2.44 -11.89 16.94
CA VAL A 458 1.53 -11.14 17.82
C VAL A 458 1.88 -11.36 19.29
N LYS A 459 2.18 -12.60 19.68
CA LYS A 459 2.62 -12.95 21.04
C LYS A 459 3.90 -12.22 21.45
N THR A 460 4.89 -12.20 20.55
CA THR A 460 6.20 -11.58 20.81
C THR A 460 6.06 -10.06 20.92
N MET A 461 5.29 -9.44 20.03
CA MET A 461 5.01 -8.00 20.04
C MET A 461 4.28 -7.53 21.31
N GLN A 462 3.37 -8.35 21.86
CA GLN A 462 2.65 -8.02 23.09
C GLN A 462 3.47 -8.25 24.38
N SER A 463 4.59 -8.97 24.30
CA SER A 463 5.39 -9.32 25.49
C SER A 463 6.50 -8.28 25.81
N GLU A 464 6.45 -7.08 25.24
CA GLU A 464 7.37 -5.94 25.44
C GLU A 464 8.86 -6.33 25.45
N HIS A 465 9.42 -6.64 24.27
CA HIS A 465 10.84 -6.99 24.11
C HIS A 465 11.62 -5.86 23.40
N GLU A 466 12.20 -4.95 24.18
CA GLU A 466 12.85 -3.71 23.69
C GLU A 466 13.89 -3.92 22.59
N ALA A 467 14.66 -5.01 22.63
CA ALA A 467 15.75 -5.24 21.67
C ALA A 467 15.28 -5.54 20.24
N PHE A 468 14.03 -6.00 20.04
CA PHE A 468 13.55 -6.56 18.77
C PHE A 468 12.38 -5.78 18.15
N GLU A 469 11.76 -4.89 18.92
CA GLU A 469 10.49 -4.25 18.55
C GLU A 469 10.60 -3.37 17.29
N GLY A 470 11.65 -2.56 17.15
CA GLY A 470 11.77 -1.62 16.03
C GLY A 470 11.89 -2.30 14.65
N GLY A 471 12.72 -3.34 14.55
CA GLY A 471 12.90 -4.10 13.30
C GLY A 471 11.65 -4.89 12.93
N MET A 472 11.02 -5.53 13.92
CA MET A 472 9.77 -6.26 13.74
C MET A 472 8.62 -5.33 13.34
N GLN A 473 8.44 -4.19 14.03
CA GLN A 473 7.45 -3.16 13.67
C GLN A 473 7.60 -2.70 12.21
N ALA A 474 8.82 -2.36 11.79
CA ALA A 474 9.09 -1.91 10.43
C ALA A 474 8.85 -3.01 9.37
N TRP A 475 9.13 -4.27 9.70
CA TRP A 475 8.77 -5.39 8.83
C TRP A 475 7.25 -5.57 8.76
N LEU A 476 6.57 -5.56 9.90
CA LEU A 476 5.13 -5.81 10.03
C LEU A 476 4.33 -4.74 9.28
N ALA A 477 4.69 -3.46 9.42
CA ALA A 477 4.10 -2.37 8.67
C ALA A 477 4.21 -2.56 7.14
N ARG A 478 5.37 -3.05 6.64
CA ARG A 478 5.56 -3.33 5.22
C ARG A 478 4.81 -4.58 4.77
N MET A 479 4.79 -5.63 5.58
CA MET A 479 4.07 -6.88 5.30
C MET A 479 2.57 -6.63 5.16
N ILE A 480 1.99 -5.88 6.09
CA ILE A 480 0.57 -5.52 6.10
C ILE A 480 0.17 -4.75 4.85
N GLN A 481 0.99 -3.82 4.36
CA GLN A 481 0.72 -3.07 3.13
C GLN A 481 0.65 -3.95 1.87
N ARG A 482 1.30 -5.12 1.89
CA ARG A 482 1.32 -6.08 0.77
C ARG A 482 0.19 -7.10 0.82
N GLN A 483 -0.56 -7.17 1.92
CA GLN A 483 -1.61 -8.19 2.06
C GLN A 483 -2.87 -7.80 1.28
N PRO A 484 -3.47 -8.73 0.50
CA PRO A 484 -4.81 -8.57 -0.04
C PRO A 484 -5.82 -8.29 1.08
N LYS A 485 -6.84 -7.46 0.78
CA LYS A 485 -7.84 -7.06 1.79
C LYS A 485 -8.72 -8.24 2.20
N GLU A 486 -8.92 -9.18 1.29
CA GLU A 486 -9.74 -10.37 1.47
C GLU A 486 -9.17 -11.31 2.55
N LEU A 487 -7.86 -11.25 2.80
CA LEU A 487 -7.18 -12.10 3.78
C LEU A 487 -7.59 -11.83 5.21
N PHE A 488 -8.00 -10.59 5.49
CA PHE A 488 -8.30 -10.15 6.84
C PHE A 488 -9.59 -10.78 7.38
N ALA A 489 -10.57 -11.07 6.53
CA ALA A 489 -11.87 -11.59 6.94
C ALA A 489 -11.80 -12.96 7.66
N ASN A 490 -10.82 -13.80 7.30
CA ASN A 490 -10.71 -15.18 7.78
C ASN A 490 -9.43 -15.45 8.59
N ASN A 491 -8.77 -14.38 9.07
CA ASN A 491 -7.50 -14.48 9.78
C ASN A 491 -7.39 -13.45 10.91
N GLU A 492 -7.87 -13.82 12.09
CA GLU A 492 -7.84 -12.98 13.28
C GLU A 492 -6.40 -12.64 13.73
N ALA A 493 -5.45 -13.56 13.56
CA ALA A 493 -4.04 -13.31 13.87
C ALA A 493 -3.42 -12.25 12.94
N LEU A 494 -3.80 -12.24 11.66
CA LEU A 494 -3.42 -11.17 10.73
C LEU A 494 -4.06 -9.82 11.12
N ALA A 495 -5.34 -9.83 11.50
CA ALA A 495 -6.04 -8.63 11.93
C ALA A 495 -5.42 -8.07 13.23
N ALA A 496 -5.02 -8.93 14.16
CA ALA A 496 -4.25 -8.58 15.36
C ALA A 496 -2.88 -7.99 15.01
N ALA A 497 -2.15 -8.61 14.09
CA ALA A 497 -0.86 -8.10 13.61
C ALA A 497 -1.01 -6.71 12.96
N TRP A 498 -2.06 -6.50 12.15
CA TRP A 498 -2.38 -5.20 11.59
C TRP A 498 -2.57 -4.14 12.68
N LEU A 499 -3.38 -4.40 13.71
CA LEU A 499 -3.64 -3.44 14.77
C LEU A 499 -2.34 -3.04 15.50
N LEU A 500 -1.45 -4.01 15.74
CA LEU A 500 -0.14 -3.77 16.34
C LEU A 500 0.79 -2.91 15.48
N ALA A 501 0.79 -3.10 14.15
CA ALA A 501 1.54 -2.23 13.22
C ALA A 501 0.98 -0.80 13.18
N GLN A 502 -0.30 -0.62 13.49
CA GLN A 502 -0.95 0.70 13.52
C GLN A 502 -0.80 1.42 14.87
N LYS A 503 -0.37 0.71 15.94
CA LYS A 503 -0.24 1.25 17.30
C LYS A 503 0.56 2.57 17.36
N PRO A 504 1.72 2.72 16.70
CA PRO A 504 2.47 3.98 16.74
C PRO A 504 1.71 5.16 16.13
N LYS A 505 0.95 4.93 15.06
CA LYS A 505 0.12 5.97 14.42
C LYS A 505 -1.07 6.37 15.29
N MET A 506 -1.69 5.39 15.96
CA MET A 506 -2.78 5.67 16.91
C MET A 506 -2.26 6.50 18.10
N GLN A 507 -1.08 6.17 18.62
CA GLN A 507 -0.43 6.93 19.70
C GLN A 507 -0.04 8.35 19.26
N ALA A 508 0.29 8.54 17.98
CA ALA A 508 0.49 9.86 17.39
C ALA A 508 -0.83 10.64 17.16
N GLY A 509 -1.99 10.03 17.41
CA GLY A 509 -3.30 10.65 17.25
C GLY A 509 -3.87 10.59 15.83
N GLU A 510 -3.26 9.80 14.93
CA GLU A 510 -3.82 9.58 13.59
C GLU A 510 -5.08 8.71 13.66
N ALA A 511 -6.12 9.09 12.91
CA ALA A 511 -7.31 8.25 12.73
C ALA A 511 -7.01 7.14 11.71
N ILE A 512 -7.42 5.92 12.03
CA ILE A 512 -7.05 4.72 11.26
C ILE A 512 -8.29 3.99 10.78
N THR A 513 -8.36 3.72 9.48
CA THR A 513 -9.43 2.92 8.89
C THR A 513 -9.03 1.44 8.85
N PRO A 514 -9.78 0.53 9.50
CA PRO A 514 -9.58 -0.90 9.36
C PRO A 514 -9.75 -1.36 7.91
N PRO A 515 -8.90 -2.29 7.42
CA PRO A 515 -9.13 -2.98 6.16
C PRO A 515 -10.48 -3.71 6.17
N ALA A 516 -11.06 -3.91 4.99
CA ALA A 516 -12.26 -4.73 4.84
C ALA A 516 -12.03 -6.12 5.46
N GLY A 517 -12.99 -6.61 6.24
CA GLY A 517 -12.89 -7.89 6.95
C GLY A 517 -12.23 -7.81 8.34
N VAL A 518 -11.55 -6.73 8.70
CA VAL A 518 -11.08 -6.51 10.08
C VAL A 518 -12.24 -6.01 10.93
N ASN A 519 -12.58 -6.75 11.99
CA ASN A 519 -13.50 -6.30 13.02
C ASN A 519 -12.71 -5.88 14.28
N PRO A 520 -12.56 -4.56 14.56
CA PRO A 520 -11.81 -4.10 15.72
C PRO A 520 -12.37 -4.56 17.06
N SER A 521 -13.68 -4.81 17.16
CA SER A 521 -14.31 -5.30 18.40
C SER A 521 -13.83 -6.69 18.81
N ARG A 522 -13.31 -7.50 17.86
CA ARG A 522 -12.67 -8.79 18.13
C ARG A 522 -11.22 -8.67 18.58
N LEU A 523 -10.60 -7.49 18.45
CA LEU A 523 -9.19 -7.26 18.72
C LEU A 523 -8.94 -6.45 20.00
N ARG A 524 -9.99 -6.11 20.76
CA ARG A 524 -9.91 -5.28 21.96
C ARG A 524 -8.92 -5.82 23.00
N TRP A 525 -8.84 -7.13 23.18
CA TRP A 525 -7.91 -7.77 24.11
C TRP A 525 -6.43 -7.34 23.93
N LEU A 526 -6.04 -6.84 22.75
CA LEU A 526 -4.70 -6.29 22.48
C LEU A 526 -4.47 -4.89 23.05
N LEU A 527 -5.54 -4.15 23.34
CA LEU A 527 -5.52 -2.74 23.76
C LEU A 527 -6.08 -2.55 25.18
N ALA A 528 -6.46 -3.63 25.85
CA ALA A 528 -7.15 -3.59 27.12
C ALA A 528 -6.26 -2.99 28.23
N ALA A 529 -6.80 -2.00 28.92
CA ALA A 529 -6.27 -1.41 30.15
C ALA A 529 -7.34 -1.52 31.26
N ALA A 530 -7.15 -0.78 32.37
CA ALA A 530 -8.17 -0.70 33.41
C ALA A 530 -9.39 0.09 32.92
N ALA A 531 -10.60 -0.44 33.15
CA ALA A 531 -11.84 0.25 32.83
C ALA A 531 -11.95 1.58 33.59
N LYS A 532 -12.30 2.64 32.86
CA LYS A 532 -12.50 3.99 33.38
C LYS A 532 -13.80 4.56 32.83
N ASP A 533 -14.44 5.40 33.62
CA ASP A 533 -15.62 6.16 33.18
C ASP A 533 -15.21 7.51 32.65
N TYR A 534 -15.84 7.89 31.54
CA TYR A 534 -15.62 9.16 30.85
C TYR A 534 -16.93 9.91 30.68
N THR A 535 -16.85 11.22 30.80
CA THR A 535 -17.92 12.14 30.45
C THR A 535 -17.69 12.65 29.02
N LEU A 536 -18.66 12.44 28.15
CA LEU A 536 -18.66 12.93 26.78
C LEU A 536 -19.23 14.36 26.77
N ARG A 537 -18.42 15.35 26.39
CA ARG A 537 -18.83 16.76 26.29
C ARG A 537 -18.76 17.28 24.87
N GLN A 538 -19.73 18.10 24.50
CA GLN A 538 -19.70 18.86 23.27
C GLN A 538 -19.01 20.21 23.47
N ARG A 539 -18.00 20.50 22.64
CA ARG A 539 -17.35 21.81 22.50
C ARG A 539 -17.42 22.23 21.03
N GLY A 540 -18.29 23.19 20.72
CA GLY A 540 -18.59 23.57 19.34
C GLY A 540 -19.14 22.40 18.54
N MET A 541 -18.54 22.10 17.38
CA MET A 541 -18.93 20.97 16.51
C MET A 541 -18.12 19.69 16.80
N THR A 542 -17.58 19.55 18.01
CA THR A 542 -16.78 18.38 18.38
C THR A 542 -17.23 17.80 19.72
N LEU A 543 -17.11 16.49 19.88
CA LEU A 543 -17.21 15.80 21.15
C LEU A 543 -15.80 15.50 21.69
N ARG A 544 -15.63 15.60 23.00
CA ARG A 544 -14.41 15.23 23.71
C ARG A 544 -14.74 14.37 24.92
N LEU A 545 -13.86 13.43 25.19
CA LEU A 545 -13.91 12.61 26.40
C LEU A 545 -13.13 13.30 27.53
N GLU A 546 -13.74 13.37 28.71
CA GLU A 546 -13.10 13.83 29.94
C GLU A 546 -13.15 12.71 30.96
N LEU A 547 -12.05 12.47 31.67
CA LEU A 547 -11.97 11.40 32.65
C LEU A 547 -12.81 11.71 33.88
N GLY A 548 -13.59 10.72 34.33
CA GLY A 548 -14.39 10.80 35.55
C GLY A 548 -15.88 11.02 35.26
N PRO A 549 -16.75 10.63 36.20
CA PRO A 549 -18.18 10.88 36.12
C PRO A 549 -18.48 12.38 36.25
N LYS A 550 -19.66 12.78 35.76
CA LYS A 550 -20.20 14.14 35.92
C LYS A 550 -20.20 14.53 37.39
N SER A 551 -19.43 15.56 37.76
CA SER A 551 -19.41 16.09 39.13
C SER A 551 -20.46 17.19 39.30
N ALA A 552 -20.92 17.45 40.53
CA ALA A 552 -21.84 18.56 40.81
C ALA A 552 -21.18 19.95 40.66
N GLU A 553 -19.84 20.00 40.62
CA GLU A 553 -19.02 21.21 40.46
C GLU A 553 -18.66 21.47 38.98
N ASP A 554 -19.15 20.64 38.05
CA ASP A 554 -18.83 20.68 36.63
C ASP A 554 -19.42 21.88 35.85
N SER A 555 -20.17 22.78 36.51
CA SER A 555 -20.71 23.98 35.85
C SER A 555 -19.62 24.88 35.26
N ASP A 556 -18.40 24.80 35.81
CA ASP A 556 -17.25 25.62 35.41
C ASP A 556 -16.40 24.97 34.30
N ILE A 557 -16.70 23.73 33.91
CA ILE A 557 -15.97 23.02 32.85
C ILE A 557 -16.53 23.41 31.48
N ALA A 558 -15.66 23.89 30.59
CA ALA A 558 -16.04 24.30 29.24
C ALA A 558 -16.67 23.16 28.44
N GLY A 559 -17.92 23.33 28.01
CA GLY A 559 -18.64 22.41 27.11
C GLY A 559 -19.94 21.85 27.70
N SER A 560 -20.81 21.37 26.82
CA SER A 560 -22.14 20.84 27.16
C SER A 560 -22.08 19.35 27.44
N PHE A 561 -22.68 18.89 28.54
CA PHE A 561 -22.82 17.47 28.83
C PHE A 561 -23.61 16.75 27.71
N PHE A 562 -23.13 15.56 27.32
CA PHE A 562 -23.72 14.79 26.23
C PHE A 562 -24.16 13.39 26.68
N SER A 563 -23.26 12.61 27.29
CA SER A 563 -23.52 11.28 27.85
C SER A 563 -22.32 10.82 28.69
N THR A 564 -22.45 9.73 29.43
CA THR A 564 -21.33 9.02 30.09
C THR A 564 -21.02 7.74 29.33
N ILE A 565 -19.73 7.39 29.22
CA ILE A 565 -19.30 6.15 28.60
C ILE A 565 -18.16 5.52 29.39
N SER A 566 -18.23 4.22 29.59
CA SER A 566 -17.11 3.45 30.14
C SER A 566 -16.23 2.94 29.02
N MET A 567 -14.93 2.97 29.26
CA MET A 567 -13.95 2.46 28.32
C MET A 567 -12.73 1.89 29.04
N ALA A 568 -12.23 0.74 28.60
CA ALA A 568 -10.98 0.16 29.09
C ALA A 568 -9.84 0.27 28.07
N THR A 569 -10.10 0.76 26.86
CA THR A 569 -9.10 1.00 25.81
C THR A 569 -8.76 2.49 25.67
N ASP A 570 -7.65 2.81 25.01
CA ASP A 570 -7.28 4.19 24.68
C ASP A 570 -7.87 4.63 23.32
N THR A 571 -8.61 3.74 22.66
CA THR A 571 -9.18 3.93 21.33
C THR A 571 -10.68 3.66 21.31
N LEU A 572 -11.39 4.36 20.45
CA LEU A 572 -12.83 4.17 20.18
C LEU A 572 -13.08 4.01 18.67
N GLN A 573 -14.17 3.31 18.35
CA GLN A 573 -14.67 3.15 17.00
C GLN A 573 -15.69 4.25 16.68
N ILE A 574 -15.54 4.88 15.52
CA ILE A 574 -16.37 5.97 15.06
C ILE A 574 -16.86 5.64 13.65
N GLN A 575 -18.16 5.77 13.43
CA GLN A 575 -18.78 5.64 12.12
C GLN A 575 -19.75 6.79 11.89
N GLN A 576 -19.48 7.60 10.87
CA GLN A 576 -20.36 8.69 10.44
C GLN A 576 -21.26 8.19 9.32
N ALA A 577 -22.58 8.21 9.52
CA ALA A 577 -23.57 7.74 8.55
C ALA A 577 -23.20 6.36 7.96
N ASN A 578 -22.96 6.30 6.65
CA ASN A 578 -22.57 5.09 5.92
C ASN A 578 -21.06 5.05 5.60
N ASP A 579 -20.25 5.89 6.25
CA ASP A 579 -18.81 5.91 6.08
C ASP A 579 -18.15 4.65 6.67
N ALA A 580 -16.89 4.43 6.30
CA ALA A 580 -16.08 3.38 6.89
C ALA A 580 -15.81 3.65 8.37
N ILE A 581 -15.76 2.58 9.17
CA ILE A 581 -15.37 2.64 10.58
C ILE A 581 -13.96 3.24 10.69
N GLN A 582 -13.77 4.14 11.64
CA GLN A 582 -12.47 4.70 12.02
C GLN A 582 -12.15 4.34 13.46
N LEU A 583 -10.90 3.98 13.71
CA LEU A 583 -10.31 3.89 15.04
C LEU A 583 -9.61 5.21 15.35
N GLN A 584 -10.01 5.83 16.45
CA GLN A 584 -9.47 7.11 16.89
C GLN A 584 -9.04 7.02 18.35
N HIS A 585 -7.94 7.70 18.70
CA HIS A 585 -7.48 7.81 20.08
C HIS A 585 -8.44 8.69 20.91
N ARG A 586 -8.65 8.35 22.19
CA ARG A 586 -9.63 9.00 23.08
C ARG A 586 -9.45 10.51 23.26
N ASP A 587 -8.20 10.99 23.13
CA ASP A 587 -7.87 12.41 23.34
C ASP A 587 -8.17 13.27 22.12
N GLN A 588 -8.45 12.65 20.97
CA GLN A 588 -8.73 13.38 19.75
C GLN A 588 -10.20 13.84 19.72
N PRO A 589 -10.48 15.04 19.19
CA PRO A 589 -11.85 15.53 19.05
C PRO A 589 -12.62 14.73 18.00
N ILE A 590 -13.88 14.41 18.31
CA ILE A 590 -14.78 13.67 17.44
C ILE A 590 -15.70 14.67 16.74
N ALA A 591 -15.63 14.79 15.42
CA ALA A 591 -16.46 15.74 14.68
C ALA A 591 -17.94 15.35 14.73
N LEU A 592 -18.82 16.34 14.90
CA LEU A 592 -20.26 16.17 14.79
C LEU A 592 -20.71 16.63 13.41
N ASN A 593 -21.24 15.70 12.61
CA ASN A 593 -21.82 16.03 11.31
C ASN A 593 -23.31 16.41 11.48
N PRO A 594 -23.77 17.58 11.00
CA PRO A 594 -25.20 17.92 10.98
C PRO A 594 -26.03 17.09 9.98
N GLN A 595 -25.40 16.23 9.18
CA GLN A 595 -26.05 15.30 8.24
C GLN A 595 -25.71 13.86 8.63
N GLY A 596 -26.73 13.02 8.80
CA GLY A 596 -26.58 11.62 9.16
C GLY A 596 -26.50 11.36 10.67
N GLN A 597 -26.36 10.08 11.01
CA GLN A 597 -26.16 9.60 12.39
C GLN A 597 -24.67 9.36 12.64
N LEU A 598 -24.20 9.65 13.85
CA LEU A 598 -22.87 9.26 14.32
C LEU A 598 -23.03 8.05 15.25
N ARG A 599 -22.32 6.96 14.94
CA ARG A 599 -22.15 5.83 15.85
C ARG A 599 -20.79 5.90 16.52
N LEU A 600 -20.79 5.86 17.83
CA LEU A 600 -19.61 5.81 18.67
C LEU A 600 -19.63 4.51 19.45
N GLN A 601 -18.61 3.70 19.29
CA GLN A 601 -18.49 2.40 19.93
C GLN A 601 -17.22 2.36 20.76
N THR A 602 -17.38 2.24 22.08
CA THR A 602 -16.32 1.84 22.97
C THR A 602 -16.33 0.33 23.09
N ASP A 603 -15.56 -0.16 24.04
CA ASP A 603 -15.48 -1.54 24.39
C ASP A 603 -16.55 -1.98 25.41
N TRP A 604 -17.34 -1.03 25.95
CA TRP A 604 -18.48 -1.31 26.83
C TRP A 604 -19.80 -0.78 26.28
N HIS A 605 -19.78 0.27 25.48
CA HIS A 605 -20.98 0.97 25.06
C HIS A 605 -20.99 1.22 23.56
N GLU A 606 -22.18 1.17 22.97
CA GLU A 606 -22.44 1.70 21.64
C GLU A 606 -23.49 2.81 21.76
N LEU A 607 -23.16 3.99 21.22
CA LEU A 607 -23.97 5.19 21.24
C LEU A 607 -24.33 5.57 19.82
N THR A 608 -25.60 5.85 19.58
CA THR A 608 -26.08 6.44 18.32
C THR A 608 -26.53 7.87 18.58
N ILE A 609 -25.98 8.79 17.80
CA ILE A 609 -26.18 10.24 17.89
C ILE A 609 -26.84 10.71 16.60
N ASP A 610 -27.98 11.40 16.71
CA ASP A 610 -28.65 12.03 15.57
C ASP A 610 -28.55 13.55 15.62
N SER A 611 -29.07 14.19 14.57
CA SER A 611 -29.27 15.64 14.54
C SER A 611 -30.76 15.98 14.60
N ILE A 612 -31.10 16.99 15.40
CA ILE A 612 -32.46 17.50 15.63
C ILE A 612 -32.51 19.01 15.37
N ALA A 613 -33.52 19.46 14.64
CA ALA A 613 -33.86 20.89 14.56
C ALA A 613 -34.81 21.28 15.70
N LYS A 614 -34.99 22.59 15.94
CA LYS A 614 -35.98 23.07 16.92
C LYS A 614 -37.34 22.39 16.72
N PRO A 615 -37.89 21.70 17.74
CA PRO A 615 -39.26 21.19 17.69
C PRO A 615 -40.26 22.30 17.37
N GLU A 616 -41.39 21.94 16.75
CA GLU A 616 -42.39 22.93 16.34
C GLU A 616 -43.04 23.62 17.55
N TRP A 617 -43.28 22.87 18.63
CA TRP A 617 -43.87 23.36 19.88
C TRP A 617 -42.93 24.26 20.71
N ALA A 618 -41.62 24.15 20.52
CA ALA A 618 -40.64 24.88 21.32
C ALA A 618 -40.43 26.30 20.79
N GLU A 619 -40.30 27.31 21.66
CA GLU A 619 -39.96 28.68 21.25
C GLU A 619 -38.48 28.77 20.84
N SER A 620 -37.60 28.17 21.63
CA SER A 620 -36.18 28.06 21.32
C SER A 620 -35.60 26.70 21.71
N ILE A 621 -34.47 26.36 21.09
CA ILE A 621 -33.65 25.20 21.39
C ILE A 621 -32.21 25.69 21.57
N GLY A 622 -31.51 25.12 22.54
CA GLY A 622 -30.16 25.53 22.89
C GLY A 622 -29.39 24.43 23.60
N ARG A 623 -28.12 24.71 23.90
CA ARG A 623 -27.27 23.84 24.70
C ARG A 623 -26.55 24.65 25.76
N ASP A 624 -26.50 24.12 26.97
CA ASP A 624 -25.73 24.68 28.08
C ASP A 624 -24.91 23.59 28.79
N ALA A 625 -24.36 23.89 29.97
CA ALA A 625 -23.57 22.93 30.75
C ALA A 625 -24.32 21.63 31.09
N HIS A 626 -25.64 21.67 31.22
CA HIS A 626 -26.47 20.53 31.62
C HIS A 626 -26.91 19.66 30.44
N GLY A 627 -26.96 20.24 29.24
CA GLY A 627 -27.17 19.49 28.00
C GLY A 627 -27.99 20.25 26.99
N LEU A 628 -28.67 19.49 26.12
CA LEU A 628 -29.60 20.03 25.13
C LEU A 628 -30.91 20.42 25.82
N PHE A 629 -31.37 21.65 25.61
CA PHE A 629 -32.61 22.15 26.20
C PHE A 629 -33.52 22.81 25.18
N VAL A 630 -34.78 22.93 25.55
CA VAL A 630 -35.81 23.70 24.86
C VAL A 630 -36.54 24.58 25.85
N THR A 631 -37.07 25.71 25.38
CA THR A 631 -37.88 26.62 26.19
C THR A 631 -39.21 26.92 25.52
N TRP A 632 -40.20 27.26 26.34
CA TRP A 632 -41.53 27.69 25.92
C TRP A 632 -42.17 28.60 26.99
N ALA A 633 -43.32 29.17 26.66
CA ALA A 633 -44.05 30.14 27.49
C ALA A 633 -43.22 31.39 27.79
N ASP A 634 -42.79 32.08 26.74
CA ASP A 634 -41.91 33.26 26.78
C ASP A 634 -40.62 33.02 27.57
N GLY A 635 -40.05 31.83 27.42
CA GLY A 635 -38.85 31.39 28.13
C GLY A 635 -39.02 31.09 29.64
N GLN A 636 -40.25 31.12 30.17
CA GLN A 636 -40.51 30.82 31.59
C GLN A 636 -40.39 29.34 31.93
N ARG A 637 -40.52 28.46 30.94
CA ARG A 637 -40.37 27.01 31.13
C ARG A 637 -39.23 26.47 30.29
N LYS A 638 -38.52 25.51 30.86
CA LYS A 638 -37.34 24.88 30.26
C LYS A 638 -37.39 23.37 30.48
N ALA A 639 -37.02 22.61 29.45
CA ALA A 639 -36.90 21.17 29.51
C ALA A 639 -35.58 20.73 28.90
N TYR A 640 -34.94 19.72 29.49
CA TYR A 640 -33.74 19.11 28.97
C TYR A 640 -34.06 17.79 28.26
N TRP A 641 -33.27 17.48 27.24
CA TRP A 641 -33.27 16.15 26.64
C TRP A 641 -32.64 15.16 27.61
N LEU A 642 -33.44 14.22 28.11
CA LEU A 642 -32.96 13.08 28.87
C LEU A 642 -32.59 11.98 27.87
N ALA A 643 -31.29 11.67 27.78
CA ALA A 643 -30.79 10.67 26.85
C ALA A 643 -31.20 9.25 27.29
N PRO A 644 -31.36 8.30 26.35
CA PRO A 644 -31.43 6.88 26.70
C PRO A 644 -30.16 6.48 27.46
N ASP A 645 -30.34 5.93 28.66
CA ASP A 645 -29.26 5.51 29.55
C ASP A 645 -29.79 4.58 30.66
N ARG A 646 -28.89 4.01 31.47
CA ARG A 646 -29.23 3.31 32.71
C ARG A 646 -29.24 4.30 33.86
N TYR A 647 -30.42 4.52 34.42
CA TYR A 647 -30.60 5.44 35.54
C TYR A 647 -30.69 4.66 36.86
N PRO A 648 -29.96 5.09 37.90
CA PRO A 648 -30.09 4.48 39.21
C PRO A 648 -31.51 4.69 39.75
N VAL A 649 -32.00 3.72 40.51
CA VAL A 649 -33.32 3.78 41.13
C VAL A 649 -33.11 3.71 42.64
N THR A 650 -33.47 4.77 43.36
CA THR A 650 -33.19 4.88 44.79
C THR A 650 -34.49 4.87 45.57
N LEU A 651 -34.54 3.97 46.54
CA LEU A 651 -35.66 3.79 47.47
C LEU A 651 -35.55 4.77 48.64
N ARG A 652 -36.67 4.96 49.33
CA ARG A 652 -36.73 5.76 50.56
C ARG A 652 -35.71 5.22 51.58
N GLY A 653 -34.90 6.12 52.12
CA GLY A 653 -33.79 5.76 53.02
C GLY A 653 -32.44 5.53 52.33
N GLY A 654 -32.32 5.82 51.02
CA GLY A 654 -31.05 5.79 50.28
C GLY A 654 -30.64 4.40 49.79
N ARG A 655 -31.52 3.41 49.90
CA ARG A 655 -31.26 2.05 49.40
C ARG A 655 -31.39 2.02 47.88
N VAL A 656 -30.40 1.48 47.19
CA VAL A 656 -30.40 1.40 45.72
C VAL A 656 -31.12 0.12 45.27
N SER A 657 -32.03 0.26 44.31
CA SER A 657 -32.75 -0.81 43.59
C SER A 657 -32.06 -1.12 42.26
N LYS A 658 -32.59 -2.10 41.51
CA LYS A 658 -32.14 -2.37 40.14
C LYS A 658 -32.29 -1.10 39.30
N ALA A 659 -31.24 -0.74 38.55
CA ALA A 659 -31.26 0.41 37.65
C ALA A 659 -32.35 0.25 36.58
N PHE A 660 -32.93 1.37 36.16
CA PHE A 660 -33.94 1.42 35.12
C PHE A 660 -33.28 1.75 33.78
N GLU A 661 -33.54 0.93 32.76
CA GLU A 661 -33.00 1.10 31.42
C GLU A 661 -33.98 1.92 30.58
N LEU A 662 -33.60 3.16 30.25
CA LEU A 662 -34.38 4.02 29.40
C LEU A 662 -33.99 3.79 27.93
N ASN A 663 -34.87 3.14 27.17
CA ASN A 663 -34.59 2.75 25.79
C ASN A 663 -34.69 3.91 24.78
N SER A 664 -35.44 4.95 25.11
CA SER A 664 -35.67 6.12 24.26
C SER A 664 -35.61 7.40 25.07
N GLY A 665 -34.89 8.41 24.57
CA GLY A 665 -34.83 9.71 25.22
C GLY A 665 -36.12 10.51 25.07
N PHE A 666 -36.32 11.48 25.96
CA PHE A 666 -37.50 12.36 25.97
C PHE A 666 -37.17 13.74 26.55
N TRP A 667 -38.03 14.73 26.31
CA TRP A 667 -37.93 16.06 26.93
C TRP A 667 -38.52 16.04 28.33
N CYS A 668 -37.73 16.41 29.34
CA CYS A 668 -38.10 16.40 30.75
C CYS A 668 -37.95 17.81 31.33
N ASP A 669 -38.90 18.26 32.15
CA ASP A 669 -38.85 19.57 32.81
C ASP A 669 -37.52 19.79 33.54
N GLU A 670 -37.01 21.02 33.56
CA GLU A 670 -35.72 21.37 34.16
C GLU A 670 -35.56 20.83 35.58
N SER A 671 -36.57 20.99 36.42
CA SER A 671 -36.49 20.56 37.82
C SER A 671 -36.33 19.05 37.97
N GLU A 672 -37.06 18.27 37.15
CA GLU A 672 -37.01 16.82 37.16
C GLU A 672 -35.76 16.28 36.44
N ALA A 673 -35.40 16.85 35.30
CA ALA A 673 -34.28 16.41 34.48
C ALA A 673 -32.95 16.53 35.24
N LEU A 674 -32.74 17.63 35.98
CA LEU A 674 -31.54 17.82 36.77
C LEU A 674 -31.45 16.82 37.94
N ILE A 675 -32.58 16.45 38.54
CA ILE A 675 -32.65 15.39 39.57
C ILE A 675 -32.35 14.03 38.93
N LEU A 676 -33.00 13.68 37.82
CA LEU A 676 -32.80 12.40 37.14
C LEU A 676 -31.36 12.22 36.67
N GLN A 677 -30.72 13.27 36.15
CA GLN A 677 -29.32 13.24 35.75
C GLN A 677 -28.34 13.09 36.92
N ARG A 678 -28.68 13.59 38.13
CA ARG A 678 -27.79 13.56 39.30
C ARG A 678 -28.01 12.33 40.17
N GLU A 679 -29.26 11.97 40.40
CA GLU A 679 -29.69 11.01 41.43
C GLU A 679 -30.48 9.84 40.85
N GLY A 680 -30.87 9.90 39.57
CA GLY A 680 -31.76 8.93 38.95
C GLY A 680 -33.18 8.98 39.50
N PHE A 681 -33.92 7.88 39.31
CA PHE A 681 -35.32 7.79 39.72
C PHE A 681 -35.44 7.58 41.23
N GLN A 682 -36.08 8.52 41.91
CA GLN A 682 -36.30 8.48 43.36
C GLN A 682 -37.68 7.96 43.70
N GLN A 683 -37.80 7.18 44.76
CA GLN A 683 -39.10 6.74 45.28
C GLN A 683 -39.99 7.95 45.59
N PRO A 684 -41.15 8.08 44.92
CA PRO A 684 -42.06 9.20 45.17
C PRO A 684 -42.53 9.24 46.62
N LYS A 685 -42.83 10.45 47.13
CA LYS A 685 -43.28 10.62 48.53
C LYS A 685 -44.57 9.88 48.86
N TRP A 686 -45.43 9.68 47.86
CA TRP A 686 -46.71 8.97 48.02
C TRP A 686 -46.56 7.44 47.92
N ALA A 687 -45.46 6.94 47.37
CA ALA A 687 -45.31 5.52 47.07
C ALA A 687 -44.94 4.72 48.32
N GLU A 688 -45.73 3.70 48.64
CA GLU A 688 -45.46 2.72 49.69
C GLU A 688 -44.34 1.76 49.28
N ALA A 689 -44.30 1.37 48.01
CA ALA A 689 -43.20 0.62 47.39
C ALA A 689 -42.83 1.21 46.03
N PHE A 690 -41.58 0.98 45.62
CA PHE A 690 -41.02 1.48 44.37
C PHE A 690 -39.90 0.55 43.90
N GLY A 691 -39.71 0.40 42.59
CA GLY A 691 -38.65 -0.44 42.07
C GLY A 691 -38.78 -0.73 40.59
N VAL A 692 -37.97 -1.68 40.12
CA VAL A 692 -37.96 -2.14 38.73
C VAL A 692 -38.18 -3.65 38.74
N ASP A 693 -39.16 -4.13 37.97
CA ASP A 693 -39.39 -5.55 37.70
C ASP A 693 -39.30 -5.84 36.19
N GLU A 694 -39.80 -6.99 35.75
CA GLU A 694 -39.80 -7.40 34.34
C GLU A 694 -40.64 -6.50 33.41
N TYR A 695 -41.58 -5.71 33.96
CA TYR A 695 -42.42 -4.75 33.22
C TYR A 695 -41.94 -3.30 33.37
N GLY A 696 -40.76 -3.08 33.96
CA GLY A 696 -40.15 -1.76 34.12
C GLY A 696 -40.38 -1.12 35.49
N LEU A 697 -40.24 0.21 35.53
CA LEU A 697 -40.32 1.00 36.77
C LEU A 697 -41.77 1.04 37.29
N TYR A 698 -41.95 0.78 38.58
CA TYR A 698 -43.26 0.79 39.23
C TYR A 698 -43.27 1.56 40.54
N ALA A 699 -44.45 2.02 40.92
CA ALA A 699 -44.73 2.62 42.21
C ALA A 699 -46.07 2.11 42.75
N GLU A 700 -46.13 1.76 44.03
CA GLU A 700 -47.32 1.19 44.68
C GLU A 700 -47.90 2.14 45.73
N PHE A 701 -49.22 2.11 45.87
CA PHE A 701 -49.95 2.77 46.95
C PHE A 701 -51.18 1.96 47.35
N SER A 702 -51.65 2.10 48.59
CA SER A 702 -52.86 1.40 49.04
C SER A 702 -54.07 2.34 49.10
N VAL A 703 -55.23 1.83 48.68
CA VAL A 703 -56.53 2.48 48.87
C VAL A 703 -57.45 1.51 49.60
N LYS A 704 -57.83 1.85 50.83
CA LYS A 704 -58.65 0.99 51.71
C LYS A 704 -58.10 -0.44 51.85
N GLY A 705 -56.77 -0.59 51.88
CA GLY A 705 -56.09 -1.89 52.00
C GLY A 705 -55.91 -2.65 50.69
N VAL A 706 -56.39 -2.13 49.55
CA VAL A 706 -56.13 -2.70 48.22
C VAL A 706 -54.91 -2.02 47.62
N MET A 707 -53.90 -2.82 47.26
CA MET A 707 -52.66 -2.34 46.64
C MET A 707 -52.89 -2.03 45.15
N GLN A 708 -52.51 -0.83 44.74
CA GLN A 708 -52.52 -0.37 43.35
C GLN A 708 -51.07 -0.19 42.90
N ARG A 709 -50.70 -0.73 41.72
CA ARG A 709 -49.37 -0.59 41.13
C ARG A 709 -49.43 0.25 39.86
N MET A 710 -48.76 1.40 39.89
CA MET A 710 -48.58 2.27 38.72
C MET A 710 -47.32 1.89 37.95
N ARG A 711 -47.40 1.92 36.62
CA ARG A 711 -46.27 1.69 35.73
C ARG A 711 -45.81 3.01 35.13
N TRP A 712 -44.52 3.27 35.20
CA TRP A 712 -43.95 4.44 34.57
C TRP A 712 -43.80 4.19 33.06
N ILE A 713 -44.27 5.15 32.28
CA ILE A 713 -44.20 5.13 30.82
C ILE A 713 -43.48 6.40 30.41
N ALA A 714 -42.45 6.27 29.57
CA ALA A 714 -41.74 7.42 29.05
C ALA A 714 -42.68 8.30 28.21
N PRO A 715 -42.61 9.63 28.33
CA PRO A 715 -43.34 10.54 27.44
C PRO A 715 -42.99 10.28 25.97
N GLY A 716 -44.00 10.21 25.11
CA GLY A 716 -43.84 9.92 23.68
C GLY A 716 -44.84 8.86 23.21
N GLU A 717 -44.38 7.64 22.98
CA GLU A 717 -45.20 6.57 22.39
C GLU A 717 -45.38 5.40 23.37
N PHE A 718 -46.61 4.93 23.56
CA PHE A 718 -46.93 3.76 24.37
C PHE A 718 -48.16 3.00 23.85
N MET A 719 -48.38 1.77 24.31
CA MET A 719 -49.58 1.00 23.96
C MET A 719 -50.65 1.17 25.04
N MET A 720 -51.90 1.41 24.62
CA MET A 720 -53.07 1.52 25.50
C MET A 720 -54.14 0.50 25.08
N GLY A 721 -54.87 -0.06 26.05
CA GLY A 721 -55.87 -1.11 25.86
C GLY A 721 -55.42 -2.44 26.46
N SER A 722 -56.27 -3.46 26.34
CA SER A 722 -56.10 -4.76 26.98
C SER A 722 -55.84 -5.87 25.94
N PRO A 723 -54.95 -6.85 26.23
CA PRO A 723 -54.76 -8.05 25.40
C PRO A 723 -56.06 -8.83 25.20
N GLU A 724 -56.21 -9.51 24.05
CA GLU A 724 -57.43 -10.26 23.72
C GLU A 724 -57.79 -11.34 24.75
N ASP A 725 -56.79 -11.87 25.46
CA ASP A 725 -56.90 -12.92 26.46
C ASP A 725 -57.07 -12.41 27.91
N GLU A 726 -57.12 -11.09 28.12
CA GLU A 726 -57.29 -10.52 29.45
C GLU A 726 -58.71 -10.80 30.02
N PRO A 727 -58.83 -11.45 31.18
CA PRO A 727 -60.14 -11.73 31.79
C PRO A 727 -60.88 -10.44 32.10
N GLN A 728 -62.16 -10.37 31.73
CA GLN A 728 -63.04 -9.20 31.91
C GLN A 728 -62.79 -8.04 30.94
N ARG A 729 -61.95 -8.22 29.91
CA ARG A 729 -61.82 -7.26 28.81
C ARG A 729 -63.18 -6.98 28.15
N GLU A 730 -63.48 -5.69 27.95
CA GLU A 730 -64.60 -5.22 27.12
C GLU A 730 -64.17 -4.99 25.66
N ASP A 731 -65.13 -4.97 24.73
CA ASP A 731 -64.85 -4.89 23.29
C ASP A 731 -64.15 -3.59 22.86
N ASP A 732 -64.28 -2.51 23.64
CA ASP A 732 -63.71 -1.19 23.39
C ASP A 732 -62.27 -1.02 23.91
N GLU A 733 -61.74 -2.00 24.65
CA GLU A 733 -60.37 -2.02 25.16
C GLU A 733 -59.38 -2.60 24.13
N VAL A 734 -59.49 -2.19 22.87
CA VAL A 734 -58.59 -2.64 21.79
C VAL A 734 -57.18 -2.09 22.02
N LEU A 735 -56.18 -2.97 22.01
CA LEU A 735 -54.77 -2.59 22.13
C LEU A 735 -54.35 -1.72 20.92
N HIS A 736 -53.98 -0.48 21.16
CA HIS A 736 -53.56 0.47 20.12
C HIS A 736 -52.39 1.34 20.60
N LYS A 737 -51.58 1.81 19.64
CA LYS A 737 -50.44 2.70 19.92
C LYS A 737 -50.93 4.13 20.14
N VAL A 738 -50.68 4.67 21.32
CA VAL A 738 -50.89 6.06 21.68
C VAL A 738 -49.58 6.82 21.49
N ILE A 739 -49.65 7.90 20.73
CA ILE A 739 -48.56 8.87 20.61
C ILE A 739 -49.03 10.12 21.36
N LEU A 740 -48.42 10.38 22.51
CA LEU A 740 -48.49 11.69 23.14
C LEU A 740 -47.63 12.64 22.31
N SER A 741 -48.25 13.26 21.30
CA SER A 741 -47.66 14.41 20.64
C SER A 741 -47.50 15.51 21.69
N GLN A 742 -46.27 15.89 21.99
CA GLN A 742 -45.96 17.04 22.83
C GLN A 742 -46.38 18.34 22.16
#